data_AF-A0A0J7KPI5-F1
#
_entry.id   AF-A0A0J7KPI5-F1
#
_cell.length_a   1.000
_cell.length_b   1.000
_cell.length_c   1.000
_cell.angle_alpha   90.00
_cell.angle_beta   90.00
_cell.angle_gamma   90.00
#
_symmetry.space_group_name_H-M   'P 1'
#
loop_
_entity.id
_entity.type
_entity.pdbx_description
1 polymer ?
#
loop_
_entity_poly.entity_id
_entity_poly.type
_entity_poly.pdbx_seq_one_letter_code
_entity_poly.pdbx_strand_id
1 'polypeptide(L)'
;MVRVITVHNFLGQNVTQIEEPTASCTATSQRREMLLLALSTHCVEVWELMNSDVKLRTAFPTVDMINQMVHCAKGDYVVTLESKYLRDTASNNHANRVTSNFVRIYVNWAAVKDQSQPMRARIAGRVTPSLNRPLNSLEMIELPLNVQPTLIACCQNTGNLLVASGNSAILHEFKIETQQVSKMKFIDFEPRPWSLGFSFVPTHMEIVEDFIAIMDNINLSVFRLTNSMYEDIDQLSSLASTNSSSIDKTSISTDSSLVENSNSLGNEDMPLQGTNTKHKSIDQDYQHTTSENNEAVVTSVKSKDKKHKGTKGNTWYKLEIANLNRTKPSNNKNYIDWEHLIYNEKDEMHRLITHGIIDPTSQPFTVNLPLISSERAGPGHALSPFVLNSADIRIFIKTTSPDIGWSENYIIKNLLCLKINAGNNNVKVDRILDIFKCLVLKPLYMKRECNITGVKKSMLKSDRYRYLQGISCLVCTTQEGYLYHFSAASNNSLDAMCLTTYPFTAPVHHVALEHTILHALTEAGLESYTLRLSHHIAKLSNCTDSVRVTCPSVTEPVSLIGLRPFLGIQKLLHTKTYIVLLAKADSSWTMYSLNLPKLENVYFDILNAAKNHKSSSPSTYRHLLGEAHTLIRLAKDVSSNDPDNEEFDDVTHKNDLKLKNLYNQSCALLADYYIRSEIESDWDLCIPYYKMSGLKPSEVLSRKCSQNAPGLLTFLVDALFTMKSGSEADALFQGYNIIEIICMLEKEDLLKLIFGSPVLREYATEKLINLLLTHETDDTVKLALALLYIQADKQEQAEKVLEPVSVQCIKQIILAHWELLFDITAMKKRNPMIPTFSDFAGTLMLIKNTTFADILIQIIEDEGALSLHQIIQVFLEYLPSRVGRDGHNAAATLQVFLEKYLHDYFSSKSMTEWPPVLNKNQIRSDFALVEAFKLLVRSYLGKLTQTKVYKTDPKDDQGENDKEYFMFAKYRPSYLNKMPPYAKDYQKILNLNDFKDLTNFNNASKSETIIPKELFKLQSVLSCEFLPVECLHEVKQFLETQNIDGNLSLKVLCIQNMEEVTTILMDNCPQAVVQYAKDKYTKDTEWKYLIELTQDKIAASMMQQELQLLYTQIMKEILNYLPHTLSMKSLHRVLSRDDMATFQRCTEMCNQIMHADHVKSLIMETGQQLLTTLKL
;
A
#
# COMPACT_ATOMS: atom_id res chain seq x y z
N MET A 1 19.80 14.11 30.18
CA MET A 1 21.04 13.48 30.68
C MET A 1 21.40 12.30 29.78
N VAL A 2 22.61 12.29 29.19
CA VAL A 2 23.10 11.22 28.28
C VAL A 2 23.55 10.01 29.11
N ARG A 3 23.27 8.79 28.64
CA ARG A 3 23.80 7.57 29.28
C ARG A 3 25.25 7.34 28.83
N VAL A 4 26.17 7.24 29.78
CA VAL A 4 27.61 7.05 29.51
C VAL A 4 27.98 5.60 29.71
N ILE A 5 28.49 4.96 28.65
CA ILE A 5 28.79 3.52 28.62
C ILE A 5 30.08 3.32 27.82
N THR A 6 31.21 3.09 28.47
CA THR A 6 32.51 3.03 27.78
C THR A 6 32.73 1.69 27.08
N VAL A 7 32.32 1.60 25.80
CA VAL A 7 32.34 0.38 24.97
C VAL A 7 32.91 0.61 23.56
N HIS A 8 33.35 1.83 23.25
CA HIS A 8 34.00 2.16 21.99
C HIS A 8 35.52 2.27 22.18
N ASN A 9 36.23 1.16 21.94
CA ASN A 9 37.68 1.10 22.09
C ASN A 9 38.41 1.10 20.75
N PHE A 10 39.30 2.07 20.53
CA PHE A 10 40.21 2.05 19.37
C PHE A 10 41.16 0.85 19.43
N LEU A 11 41.39 0.21 18.28
CA LEU A 11 42.21 -1.01 18.15
C LEU A 11 43.71 -0.73 18.32
N GLY A 12 44.12 0.51 18.08
CA GLY A 12 45.50 0.95 18.14
C GLY A 12 45.59 2.45 18.00
N GLN A 13 46.74 3.00 18.40
CA GLN A 13 47.07 4.41 18.31
C GLN A 13 48.51 4.56 17.87
N ASN A 14 48.72 5.23 16.74
CA ASN A 14 50.04 5.62 16.25
C ASN A 14 50.24 7.12 16.49
N VAL A 15 51.44 7.51 16.90
CA VAL A 15 51.77 8.90 17.24
C VAL A 15 53.03 9.28 16.47
N THR A 16 52.96 10.38 15.73
CA THR A 16 54.09 10.87 14.93
C THR A 16 54.17 12.39 15.04
N GLN A 17 55.39 12.92 15.16
CA GLN A 17 55.62 14.36 15.11
C GLN A 17 55.59 14.83 13.65
N ILE A 18 54.93 15.96 13.41
CA ILE A 18 54.75 16.54 12.08
C ILE A 18 55.12 18.03 12.10
N GLU A 19 55.35 18.60 10.92
CA GLU A 19 55.47 20.05 10.75
C GLU A 19 54.09 20.74 10.83
N GLU A 20 54.09 22.06 11.02
CA GLU A 20 52.85 22.85 11.09
C GLU A 20 52.11 22.84 9.74
N PRO A 21 50.91 22.23 9.66
CA PRO A 21 50.19 22.17 8.40
C PRO A 21 49.36 23.43 8.18
N THR A 22 49.45 24.04 7.00
CA THR A 22 48.59 25.16 6.59
C THR A 22 47.19 24.69 6.19
N ALA A 23 47.10 23.48 5.63
CA ALA A 23 45.86 22.80 5.31
C ALA A 23 46.06 21.28 5.41
N SER A 24 44.97 20.54 5.57
CA SER A 24 45.03 19.08 5.60
C SER A 24 43.72 18.44 5.18
N CYS A 25 43.81 17.26 4.56
CA CYS A 25 42.67 16.43 4.19
C CYS A 25 43.07 14.96 4.20
N THR A 26 42.07 14.08 4.20
CA THR A 26 42.26 12.65 3.98
C THR A 26 42.00 12.31 2.54
N ALA A 27 42.73 11.33 2.00
CA ALA A 27 42.55 10.84 0.66
C ALA A 27 42.48 9.32 0.62
N THR A 28 41.82 8.80 -0.41
CA THR A 28 41.81 7.38 -0.74
C THR A 28 42.24 7.20 -2.19
N SER A 29 43.36 6.53 -2.42
CA SER A 29 43.85 6.22 -3.77
C SER A 29 44.49 4.85 -3.77
N GLN A 30 44.26 4.08 -4.83
CA GLN A 30 44.75 2.70 -4.97
C GLN A 30 44.39 1.82 -3.75
N ARG A 31 43.18 1.97 -3.21
CA ARG A 31 42.65 1.27 -2.02
C ARG A 31 43.46 1.50 -0.73
N ARG A 32 44.25 2.58 -0.65
CA ARG A 32 45.02 2.97 0.54
C ARG A 32 44.46 4.27 1.11
N GLU A 33 44.37 4.33 2.43
CA GLU A 33 43.96 5.51 3.18
C GLU A 33 45.20 6.36 3.49
N MET A 34 45.13 7.63 3.13
CA MET A 34 46.26 8.55 3.23
C MET A 34 45.83 9.86 3.89
N LEU A 35 46.77 10.50 4.58
CA LEU A 35 46.66 11.84 5.11
C LEU A 35 47.56 12.78 4.31
N LEU A 36 46.98 13.89 3.84
CA LEU A 36 47.71 14.92 3.12
C LEU A 36 47.88 16.14 4.03
N LEU A 37 49.13 16.58 4.20
CA LEU A 37 49.49 17.75 5.00
C LEU A 37 50.16 18.78 4.09
N ALA A 38 49.52 19.93 3.90
CA ALA A 38 50.11 21.05 3.18
C ALA A 38 51.00 21.84 4.12
N LEU A 39 52.22 22.13 3.69
CA LEU A 39 53.23 22.82 4.49
C LEU A 39 53.46 24.24 3.99
N SER A 40 53.98 25.11 4.87
CA SER A 40 54.41 26.47 4.50
C SER A 40 55.61 26.48 3.52
N THR A 41 56.24 25.33 3.30
CA THR A 41 57.37 25.12 2.38
C THR A 41 56.93 24.89 0.92
N HIS A 42 55.67 25.20 0.57
CA HIS A 42 55.12 25.01 -0.78
C HIS A 42 55.16 23.55 -1.26
N CYS A 43 54.82 22.62 -0.36
CA CYS A 43 54.64 21.22 -0.71
C CYS A 43 53.51 20.59 0.10
N VAL A 44 53.05 19.43 -0.37
CA VAL A 44 52.11 18.57 0.34
C VAL A 44 52.77 17.24 0.62
N GLU A 45 52.85 16.89 1.90
CA GLU A 45 53.28 15.57 2.35
C GLU A 45 52.13 14.57 2.30
N VAL A 46 52.42 13.37 1.81
CA VAL A 46 51.47 12.26 1.71
C VAL A 46 51.88 11.16 2.69
N TRP A 47 51.11 11.03 3.75
CA TRP A 47 51.31 10.03 4.81
C TRP A 47 50.36 8.85 4.60
N GLU A 48 50.88 7.64 4.59
CA GLU A 48 50.08 6.41 4.47
C GLU A 48 49.66 5.92 5.86
N LEU A 49 48.34 5.74 6.06
CA LEU A 49 47.78 5.28 7.32
C LEU A 49 47.76 3.75 7.32
N MET A 50 48.64 3.12 8.12
CA MET A 50 48.65 1.67 8.32
C MET A 50 48.38 1.29 9.78
N ASN A 51 47.94 0.05 9.99
CA ASN A 51 47.61 -0.47 11.32
C ASN A 51 48.82 -0.49 12.26
N SER A 52 50.03 -0.72 11.74
CA SER A 52 51.24 -0.90 12.54
C SER A 52 52.06 0.37 12.74
N ASP A 53 52.07 1.28 11.74
CA ASP A 53 52.84 2.52 11.78
C ASP A 53 52.30 3.53 10.74
N VAL A 54 52.58 4.81 10.90
CA VAL A 54 52.23 5.85 9.92
C VAL A 54 53.50 6.30 9.21
N LYS A 55 53.56 6.11 7.89
CA LYS A 55 54.78 6.33 7.10
C LYS A 55 54.59 7.43 6.07
N LEU A 56 55.56 8.35 6.00
CA LEU A 56 55.66 9.32 4.90
C LEU A 56 55.95 8.56 3.59
N ARG A 57 55.02 8.65 2.63
CA ARG A 57 55.09 7.93 1.35
C ARG A 57 55.77 8.76 0.27
N THR A 58 55.37 10.02 0.12
CA THR A 58 55.91 10.95 -0.86
C THR A 58 55.56 12.38 -0.48
N ALA A 59 56.13 13.35 -1.17
CA ALA A 59 55.73 14.75 -1.09
C ALA A 59 55.74 15.35 -2.50
N PHE A 60 54.79 16.23 -2.80
CA PHE A 60 54.68 16.90 -4.09
C PHE A 60 54.69 18.42 -3.95
N PRO A 61 55.33 19.16 -4.87
CA PRO A 61 55.41 20.62 -4.80
C PRO A 61 54.09 21.28 -5.17
N THR A 62 53.83 22.46 -4.60
CA THR A 62 52.70 23.32 -4.91
C THR A 62 53.20 24.65 -5.49
N VAL A 63 52.33 25.40 -6.16
CA VAL A 63 52.72 26.68 -6.77
C VAL A 63 52.75 27.79 -5.72
N ASP A 64 51.67 27.91 -4.95
CA ASP A 64 51.53 28.91 -3.88
C ASP A 64 51.14 28.21 -2.55
N MET A 65 50.93 28.98 -1.49
CA MET A 65 50.59 28.44 -0.16
C MET A 65 49.13 28.00 -0.13
N ILE A 66 48.85 26.78 0.33
CA ILE A 66 47.50 26.22 0.37
C ILE A 66 46.76 26.69 1.64
N ASN A 67 45.57 27.25 1.45
CA ASN A 67 44.64 27.60 2.53
C ASN A 67 43.56 26.52 2.76
N GLN A 68 43.09 25.89 1.69
CA GLN A 68 42.09 24.84 1.73
C GLN A 68 42.46 23.73 0.76
N MET A 69 42.27 22.48 1.15
CA MET A 69 42.58 21.29 0.34
C MET A 69 41.50 20.24 0.52
N VAL A 70 41.06 19.62 -0.58
CA VAL A 70 40.07 18.54 -0.59
C VAL A 70 40.48 17.48 -1.62
N HIS A 71 40.41 16.21 -1.25
CA HIS A 71 40.60 15.09 -2.18
C HIS A 71 39.25 14.66 -2.78
N CYS A 72 39.25 14.24 -4.04
CA CYS A 72 38.11 13.65 -4.71
C CYS A 72 38.36 12.15 -4.98
N ALA A 73 37.56 11.28 -4.37
CA ALA A 73 37.68 9.83 -4.60
C ALA A 73 37.31 9.41 -6.04
N LYS A 74 36.27 10.00 -6.65
CA LYS A 74 35.81 9.61 -8.00
C LYS A 74 36.82 9.91 -9.10
N GLY A 75 37.49 11.06 -9.03
CA GLY A 75 38.45 11.53 -10.05
C GLY A 75 39.92 11.37 -9.65
N ASP A 76 40.18 10.83 -8.45
CA ASP A 76 41.50 10.73 -7.80
C ASP A 76 42.39 11.98 -7.95
N TYR A 77 41.82 13.14 -7.65
CA TYR A 77 42.52 14.41 -7.73
C TYR A 77 42.46 15.16 -6.39
N VAL A 78 43.40 16.07 -6.17
CA VAL A 78 43.44 16.97 -5.00
C VAL A 78 43.21 18.39 -5.48
N VAL A 79 42.11 19.01 -5.04
CA VAL A 79 41.83 20.42 -5.32
C VAL A 79 42.32 21.29 -4.16
N THR A 80 42.96 22.40 -4.49
CA THR A 80 43.52 23.35 -3.53
C THR A 80 43.04 24.77 -3.82
N LEU A 81 42.86 25.54 -2.75
CA LEU A 81 42.72 26.99 -2.79
C LEU A 81 44.05 27.58 -2.30
N GLU A 82 44.79 28.21 -3.20
CA GLU A 82 46.14 28.71 -2.92
C GLU A 82 46.19 30.24 -2.93
N SER A 83 46.91 30.83 -1.98
CA SER A 83 47.13 32.28 -1.91
C SER A 83 48.53 32.67 -2.34
N LYS A 84 48.59 33.59 -3.30
CA LYS A 84 49.81 34.29 -3.68
C LYS A 84 49.84 35.66 -2.99
N TYR A 85 50.88 35.88 -2.19
CA TYR A 85 51.15 37.19 -1.58
C TYR A 85 51.89 38.08 -2.58
N LEU A 86 51.29 39.21 -2.95
CA LEU A 86 52.00 40.24 -3.72
C LEU A 86 53.02 40.95 -2.80
N ARG A 87 54.26 41.08 -3.25
CA ARG A 87 55.25 41.93 -2.60
C ARG A 87 54.95 43.37 -3.01
N ASP A 88 54.32 44.15 -2.14
CA ASP A 88 54.29 45.61 -2.30
C ASP A 88 55.70 46.16 -2.08
N THR A 89 56.35 46.53 -3.18
CA THR A 89 57.41 47.54 -3.13
C THR A 89 56.75 48.87 -2.76
N ALA A 90 56.97 49.31 -1.52
CA ALA A 90 56.61 50.60 -0.92
C ALA A 90 55.23 50.69 -0.21
N SER A 91 55.13 50.17 1.01
CA SER A 91 54.71 50.95 2.20
C SER A 91 54.84 50.10 3.48
N ASN A 92 55.41 50.68 4.54
CA ASN A 92 55.64 50.04 5.85
C ASN A 92 54.36 49.87 6.71
N ASN A 93 53.20 49.64 6.09
CA ASN A 93 51.98 49.32 6.82
C ASN A 93 51.66 47.83 6.68
N HIS A 94 51.97 47.06 7.72
CA HIS A 94 51.78 45.60 7.81
C HIS A 94 50.32 45.10 7.70
N ALA A 95 49.33 45.97 7.44
CA ALA A 95 47.91 45.65 7.59
C ALA A 95 47.14 45.38 6.28
N ASN A 96 47.68 45.65 5.08
CA ASN A 96 46.97 45.46 3.81
C ASN A 96 47.86 44.86 2.71
N ARG A 97 48.32 43.60 2.88
CA ARG A 97 48.88 42.85 1.75
C ARG A 97 47.73 42.36 0.87
N VAL A 98 47.68 42.79 -0.39
CA VAL A 98 46.70 42.27 -1.35
C VAL A 98 47.05 40.81 -1.68
N THR A 99 46.15 39.90 -1.32
CA THR A 99 46.27 38.46 -1.58
C THR A 99 45.41 38.06 -2.79
N SER A 100 46.00 37.38 -3.76
CA SER A 100 45.26 36.77 -4.87
C SER A 100 45.15 35.27 -4.66
N ASN A 101 43.93 34.74 -4.81
CA ASN A 101 43.63 33.33 -4.62
C ASN A 101 43.42 32.61 -5.96
N PHE A 102 43.89 31.38 -6.04
CA PHE A 102 43.78 30.53 -7.23
C PHE A 102 43.24 29.16 -6.83
N VAL A 103 42.41 28.56 -7.69
CA VAL A 103 41.99 27.17 -7.52
C VAL A 103 42.81 26.30 -8.46
N ARG A 104 43.53 25.33 -7.89
CA ARG A 104 44.41 24.42 -8.62
C ARG A 104 44.06 22.97 -8.28
N ILE A 105 44.20 22.09 -9.25
CA ILE A 105 43.91 20.67 -9.12
C ILE A 105 45.16 19.87 -9.45
N TYR A 106 45.58 19.00 -8.53
CA TYR A 106 46.72 18.12 -8.68
C TYR A 106 46.23 16.70 -8.97
N VAL A 107 46.69 16.12 -10.08
CA VAL A 107 46.44 14.74 -10.49
C VAL A 107 47.75 13.96 -10.51
N ASN A 108 47.68 12.63 -10.41
CA ASN A 108 48.84 11.75 -10.25
C ASN A 108 49.70 12.05 -9.01
N TRP A 109 49.12 12.74 -8.02
CA TRP A 109 49.78 13.17 -6.79
C TRP A 109 50.31 11.98 -5.95
N ALA A 110 49.65 10.82 -6.00
CA ALA A 110 50.05 9.61 -5.27
C ALA A 110 51.15 8.78 -5.97
N ALA A 111 51.41 9.04 -7.25
CA ALA A 111 52.32 8.24 -8.09
C ALA A 111 53.76 8.81 -8.16
N VAL A 112 54.01 9.94 -7.49
CA VAL A 112 55.31 10.63 -7.48
C VAL A 112 56.35 9.78 -6.74
N LYS A 113 57.15 9.01 -7.51
CA LYS A 113 58.28 8.22 -7.00
C LYS A 113 59.62 8.97 -7.08
N ASP A 114 59.72 9.95 -7.97
CA ASP A 114 60.93 10.71 -8.22
C ASP A 114 60.60 12.20 -8.24
N GLN A 115 61.05 12.93 -7.21
CA GLN A 115 60.82 14.38 -7.05
C GLN A 115 61.60 15.23 -8.09
N SER A 116 62.50 14.61 -8.88
CA SER A 116 63.27 15.33 -9.90
C SER A 116 62.48 15.61 -11.19
N GLN A 117 61.34 14.95 -11.39
CA GLN A 117 60.47 15.18 -12.56
C GLN A 117 59.71 16.50 -12.41
N PRO A 118 59.83 17.44 -13.36
CA PRO A 118 59.14 18.73 -13.26
C PRO A 118 57.63 18.57 -13.35
N MET A 119 56.91 19.23 -12.45
CA MET A 119 55.45 19.31 -12.48
C MET A 119 54.96 19.91 -13.80
N ARG A 120 53.93 19.30 -14.37
CA ARG A 120 53.25 19.81 -15.57
C ARG A 120 52.14 20.76 -15.17
N ALA A 121 52.07 21.95 -15.75
CA ALA A 121 50.99 22.91 -15.51
C ALA A 121 50.13 23.09 -16.76
N ARG A 122 48.80 23.17 -16.60
CA ARG A 122 47.86 23.55 -17.66
C ARG A 122 46.67 24.31 -17.12
N ILE A 123 45.91 24.94 -18.03
CA ILE A 123 44.69 25.67 -17.70
C ILE A 123 43.50 24.87 -18.21
N ALA A 124 42.52 24.64 -17.33
CA ALA A 124 41.32 23.85 -17.65
C ALA A 124 40.57 24.43 -18.87
N GLY A 125 40.13 23.57 -19.79
CA GLY A 125 39.39 23.93 -21.00
C GLY A 125 40.15 24.77 -22.04
N ARG A 126 41.42 25.12 -21.79
CA ARG A 126 42.23 25.94 -22.71
C ARG A 126 43.46 25.23 -23.26
N VAL A 127 44.01 24.26 -22.52
CA VAL A 127 45.29 23.60 -22.86
C VAL A 127 45.15 22.08 -22.78
N THR A 128 45.27 21.41 -23.92
CA THR A 128 45.26 19.94 -24.00
C THR A 128 46.61 19.33 -23.59
N PRO A 129 46.63 18.15 -22.93
CA PRO A 129 47.86 17.44 -22.61
C PRO A 129 48.78 17.13 -23.82
N SER A 130 50.04 17.55 -23.75
CA SER A 130 51.15 17.15 -24.64
C SER A 130 51.48 15.65 -24.59
N LEU A 131 51.80 15.09 -25.76
CA LEU A 131 52.12 13.68 -26.01
C LEU A 131 53.52 13.21 -25.58
N ASN A 132 54.47 14.13 -25.45
CA ASN A 132 55.90 13.80 -25.35
C ASN A 132 56.40 13.46 -23.92
N ARG A 133 55.51 13.15 -22.96
CA ARG A 133 55.89 12.95 -21.55
C ARG A 133 55.16 11.78 -20.89
N PRO A 134 55.77 11.13 -19.87
CA PRO A 134 55.22 9.94 -19.23
C PRO A 134 53.86 10.20 -18.56
N LEU A 135 52.94 9.23 -18.68
CA LEU A 135 51.56 9.33 -18.15
C LEU A 135 51.47 9.50 -16.61
N ASN A 136 52.53 9.20 -15.86
CA ASN A 136 52.53 9.16 -14.40
C ASN A 136 53.23 10.38 -13.74
N SER A 137 53.50 11.46 -14.47
CA SER A 137 54.04 12.68 -13.88
C SER A 137 52.95 13.49 -13.16
N LEU A 138 53.32 14.18 -12.07
CA LEU A 138 52.46 15.14 -11.39
C LEU A 138 51.99 16.23 -12.37
N GLU A 139 50.68 16.43 -12.44
CA GLU A 139 50.06 17.47 -13.26
C GLU A 139 49.19 18.37 -12.38
N MET A 140 49.32 19.68 -12.60
CA MET A 140 48.55 20.76 -12.01
C MET A 140 47.66 21.38 -13.09
N ILE A 141 46.37 21.50 -12.78
CA ILE A 141 45.34 22.12 -13.61
C ILE A 141 44.84 23.36 -12.88
N GLU A 142 45.04 24.54 -13.45
CA GLU A 142 44.53 25.79 -12.91
C GLU A 142 43.13 26.09 -13.49
N LEU A 143 42.17 26.43 -12.63
CA LEU A 143 40.84 26.86 -13.08
C LEU A 143 40.88 28.34 -13.51
N PRO A 144 40.45 28.69 -14.74
CA PRO A 144 40.43 30.07 -15.20
C PRO A 144 39.24 30.82 -14.59
N LEU A 145 39.44 31.42 -13.41
CA LEU A 145 38.42 32.17 -12.68
C LEU A 145 38.52 33.67 -12.96
N ASN A 146 37.38 34.32 -13.20
CA ASN A 146 37.30 35.78 -13.41
C ASN A 146 37.14 36.57 -12.09
N VAL A 147 36.77 35.89 -11.01
CA VAL A 147 36.51 36.47 -9.68
C VAL A 147 37.38 35.73 -8.67
N GLN A 148 37.80 36.42 -7.60
CA GLN A 148 38.62 35.84 -6.55
C GLN A 148 37.87 34.74 -5.77
N PRO A 149 38.36 33.49 -5.77
CA PRO A 149 37.74 32.40 -5.05
C PRO A 149 37.96 32.54 -3.54
N THR A 150 36.92 32.22 -2.77
CA THR A 150 36.91 32.29 -1.30
C THR A 150 36.81 30.91 -0.66
N LEU A 151 36.09 29.97 -1.26
CA LEU A 151 35.92 28.59 -0.76
C LEU A 151 35.78 27.59 -1.91
N ILE A 152 36.17 26.35 -1.65
CA ILE A 152 36.00 25.22 -2.57
C ILE A 152 35.25 24.07 -1.88
N ALA A 153 34.43 23.35 -2.64
CA ALA A 153 33.79 22.10 -2.22
C ALA A 153 33.82 21.08 -3.37
N CYS A 154 33.94 19.80 -3.05
CA CYS A 154 34.07 18.73 -4.04
C CYS A 154 33.07 17.61 -3.75
N CYS A 155 32.32 17.20 -4.78
CA CYS A 155 31.42 16.06 -4.69
C CYS A 155 32.21 14.76 -4.87
N GLN A 156 32.25 13.94 -3.81
CA GLN A 156 33.01 12.68 -3.79
C GLN A 156 32.46 11.63 -4.78
N ASN A 157 31.22 11.79 -5.25
CA ASN A 157 30.53 10.83 -6.08
C ASN A 157 30.54 11.18 -7.57
N THR A 158 30.29 12.44 -7.93
CA THR A 158 30.28 12.90 -9.33
C THR A 158 31.64 13.42 -9.79
N GLY A 159 32.49 13.84 -8.85
CA GLY A 159 33.75 14.52 -9.14
C GLY A 159 33.62 16.01 -9.40
N ASN A 160 32.42 16.58 -9.38
CA ASN A 160 32.23 18.01 -9.66
C ASN A 160 32.79 18.90 -8.54
N LEU A 161 33.17 20.12 -8.92
CA LEU A 161 33.70 21.13 -8.03
C LEU A 161 32.74 22.31 -7.94
N LEU A 162 32.48 22.78 -6.72
CA LEU A 162 31.74 24.01 -6.46
C LEU A 162 32.72 25.04 -5.91
N VAL A 163 32.89 26.15 -6.64
CA VAL A 163 33.84 27.22 -6.29
C VAL A 163 33.06 28.47 -5.91
N ALA A 164 33.18 28.91 -4.66
CA ALA A 164 32.54 30.12 -4.18
C ALA A 164 33.45 31.35 -4.37
N SER A 165 32.85 32.47 -4.71
CA SER A 165 33.44 33.80 -4.83
C SER A 165 32.55 34.78 -4.08
N GLY A 166 32.80 34.96 -2.78
CA GLY A 166 31.96 35.78 -1.91
C GLY A 166 30.56 35.20 -1.75
N ASN A 167 29.52 35.94 -2.17
CA ASN A 167 28.11 35.54 -2.07
C ASN A 167 27.59 34.78 -3.31
N SER A 168 28.48 34.20 -4.10
CA SER A 168 28.09 33.40 -5.26
C SER A 168 28.98 32.19 -5.43
N ALA A 169 28.49 31.12 -6.07
CA ALA A 169 29.29 29.96 -6.41
C ALA A 169 29.01 29.45 -7.83
N ILE A 170 30.05 28.95 -8.48
CA ILE A 170 29.99 28.38 -9.84
C ILE A 170 30.31 26.89 -9.74
N LEU A 171 29.51 26.08 -10.42
CA LEU A 171 29.76 24.64 -10.56
C LEU A 171 30.70 24.41 -11.75
N HIS A 172 31.78 23.68 -11.51
CA HIS A 172 32.69 23.17 -12.51
C HIS A 172 32.46 21.66 -12.66
N GLU A 173 32.03 21.25 -13.83
CA GLU A 173 31.77 19.84 -14.15
C GLU A 173 33.08 19.09 -14.35
N PHE A 174 33.21 17.93 -13.72
CA PHE A 174 34.31 17.01 -13.96
C PHE A 174 34.07 16.21 -15.24
N LYS A 175 35.04 16.26 -16.16
CA LYS A 175 34.99 15.52 -17.43
C LYS A 175 36.25 14.70 -17.64
N ILE A 176 36.07 13.55 -18.27
CA ILE A 176 37.16 12.77 -18.84
C ILE A 176 37.12 13.00 -20.34
N GLU A 177 38.00 13.89 -20.82
CA GLU A 177 38.12 14.19 -22.23
C GLU A 177 39.08 13.24 -22.92
N THR A 178 38.90 13.06 -24.23
CA THR A 178 39.79 12.24 -25.05
C THR A 178 40.48 13.13 -26.07
N GLN A 179 41.81 13.14 -26.04
CA GLN A 179 42.60 13.85 -27.03
C GLN A 179 42.45 13.17 -28.39
N GLN A 180 41.98 13.91 -29.41
CA GLN A 180 41.63 13.36 -30.72
C GLN A 180 42.79 12.65 -31.44
N VAL A 181 44.01 13.20 -31.32
CA VAL A 181 45.19 12.69 -32.05
C VAL A 181 45.73 11.39 -31.44
N SER A 182 45.72 11.28 -30.11
CA SER A 182 46.38 10.20 -29.37
C SER A 182 45.41 9.17 -28.79
N LYS A 183 44.10 9.48 -28.84
CA LYS A 183 43.04 8.78 -28.11
C LYS A 183 43.30 8.70 -26.59
N MET A 184 44.22 9.51 -26.05
CA MET A 184 44.55 9.53 -24.62
C MET A 184 43.45 10.24 -23.84
N LYS A 185 42.98 9.60 -22.75
CA LYS A 185 42.00 10.19 -21.83
C LYS A 185 42.70 11.06 -20.79
N PHE A 186 42.10 12.20 -20.47
CA PHE A 186 42.61 13.10 -19.42
C PHE A 186 41.45 13.78 -18.68
N ILE A 187 41.73 14.23 -17.46
CA ILE A 187 40.75 14.92 -16.61
C ILE A 187 40.68 16.40 -17.03
N ASP A 188 39.49 16.96 -17.18
CA ASP A 188 39.33 18.41 -17.33
C ASP A 188 38.08 18.92 -16.60
N PHE A 189 37.97 20.24 -16.48
CA PHE A 189 36.89 20.90 -15.77
C PHE A 189 36.24 22.01 -16.60
N GLU A 190 34.91 21.94 -16.76
CA GLU A 190 34.16 22.94 -17.51
C GLU A 190 33.27 23.77 -16.58
N PRO A 191 33.41 25.12 -16.55
CA PRO A 191 32.54 25.98 -15.75
C PRO A 191 31.14 26.06 -16.36
N ARG A 192 30.11 25.95 -15.53
CA ARG A 192 28.73 26.13 -15.97
C ARG A 192 28.37 27.60 -16.20
N PRO A 193 27.49 27.92 -17.17
CA PRO A 193 27.14 29.29 -17.55
C PRO A 193 26.18 29.99 -16.57
N TRP A 194 25.88 29.34 -15.45
CA TRP A 194 25.04 29.84 -14.38
C TRP A 194 25.81 29.77 -13.05
N SER A 195 25.46 30.64 -12.12
CA SER A 195 26.02 30.68 -10.77
C SER A 195 24.91 30.68 -9.73
N LEU A 196 25.18 30.10 -8.56
CA LEU A 196 24.32 30.18 -7.40
C LEU A 196 24.60 31.49 -6.69
N GLY A 197 23.56 32.28 -6.41
CA GLY A 197 23.61 33.48 -5.59
C GLY A 197 23.11 33.20 -4.18
N PHE A 198 23.83 33.70 -3.18
CA PHE A 198 23.52 33.55 -1.77
C PHE A 198 23.21 34.91 -1.13
N SER A 199 22.34 34.89 -0.12
CA SER A 199 21.99 36.06 0.70
C SER A 199 23.05 36.41 1.74
N PHE A 200 23.92 35.47 2.10
CA PHE A 200 25.05 35.63 3.01
C PHE A 200 26.33 35.04 2.40
N VAL A 201 27.49 35.35 2.97
CA VAL A 201 28.78 34.81 2.52
C VAL A 201 29.07 33.52 3.28
N PRO A 202 29.08 32.35 2.62
CA PRO A 202 29.35 31.09 3.30
C PRO A 202 30.80 31.05 3.82
N THR A 203 30.96 30.43 4.99
CA THR A 203 32.27 30.04 5.58
C THR A 203 32.54 28.54 5.43
N HIS A 204 31.46 27.75 5.32
CA HIS A 204 31.49 26.33 5.04
C HIS A 204 30.53 26.01 3.88
N MET A 205 30.93 25.07 3.02
CA MET A 205 30.18 24.66 1.84
C MET A 205 30.44 23.17 1.57
N GLU A 206 29.38 22.40 1.39
CA GLU A 206 29.46 20.98 1.03
C GLU A 206 28.49 20.65 -0.11
N ILE A 207 28.90 19.71 -0.96
CA ILE A 207 28.12 19.23 -2.11
C ILE A 207 28.18 17.70 -2.16
N VAL A 208 27.01 17.07 -2.23
CA VAL A 208 26.85 15.62 -2.32
C VAL A 208 25.71 15.33 -3.27
N GLU A 209 26.02 14.68 -4.41
CA GLU A 209 25.06 14.46 -5.49
C GLU A 209 24.38 15.78 -5.90
N ASP A 210 23.05 15.85 -5.85
CA ASP A 210 22.23 17.04 -6.14
C ASP A 210 21.89 17.88 -4.90
N PHE A 211 22.50 17.62 -3.75
CA PHE A 211 22.30 18.35 -2.50
C PHE A 211 23.51 19.24 -2.19
N ILE A 212 23.22 20.46 -1.74
CA ILE A 212 24.22 21.45 -1.37
C ILE A 212 23.86 22.02 0.00
N ALA A 213 24.85 22.18 0.87
CA ALA A 213 24.72 22.87 2.13
C ALA A 213 25.74 24.00 2.26
N ILE A 214 25.28 25.15 2.75
CA ILE A 214 26.09 26.35 2.99
C ILE A 214 25.84 26.87 4.40
N MET A 215 26.88 27.37 5.05
CA MET A 215 26.82 27.82 6.44
C MET A 215 27.77 28.98 6.73
N ASP A 216 27.29 29.95 7.49
CA ASP A 216 28.11 30.92 8.23
C ASP A 216 27.90 30.75 9.74
N ASN A 217 28.42 31.65 10.57
CA ASN A 217 28.31 31.52 12.02
C ASN A 217 26.86 31.57 12.55
N ILE A 218 25.89 32.06 11.77
CA ILE A 218 24.50 32.37 12.19
C ILE A 218 23.45 31.70 11.29
N ASN A 219 23.75 31.50 10.01
CA ASN A 219 22.85 31.03 8.98
C ASN A 219 23.31 29.68 8.41
N LEU A 220 22.37 28.75 8.24
CA LEU A 220 22.53 27.50 7.53
C LEU A 220 21.47 27.41 6.43
N SER A 221 21.85 26.94 5.25
CA SER A 221 20.90 26.54 4.22
C SER A 221 21.31 25.23 3.56
N VAL A 222 20.37 24.28 3.51
CA VAL A 222 20.48 23.01 2.80
C VAL A 222 19.41 23.00 1.71
N PHE A 223 19.81 22.76 0.48
CA PHE A 223 18.93 22.81 -0.68
C PHE A 223 19.32 21.76 -1.72
N ARG A 224 18.37 21.42 -2.58
CA ARG A 224 18.54 20.50 -3.68
C ARG A 224 18.47 21.25 -5.01
N LEU A 225 19.34 20.87 -5.95
CA LEU A 225 19.39 21.45 -7.28
C LEU A 225 18.82 20.43 -8.29
N THR A 226 17.57 20.63 -8.70
CA THR A 226 16.83 19.71 -9.59
C THR A 226 16.60 20.32 -10.96
N ASN A 227 16.46 19.54 -12.03
CA ASN A 227 16.17 20.05 -13.37
C ASN A 227 14.87 19.43 -13.90
N SER A 228 13.84 20.26 -14.12
CA SER A 228 12.48 19.80 -14.46
C SER A 228 12.41 19.06 -15.80
N MET A 229 13.25 19.44 -16.76
CA MET A 229 13.27 18.81 -18.09
C MET A 229 13.69 17.33 -18.05
N TYR A 230 14.43 16.93 -17.02
CA TYR A 230 14.80 15.53 -16.79
C TYR A 230 13.73 14.75 -15.99
N GLU A 231 12.80 15.45 -15.30
CA GLU A 231 11.71 14.83 -14.53
C GLU A 231 10.41 14.67 -15.36
N ASP A 232 10.08 15.60 -16.26
CA ASP A 232 8.81 15.59 -17.01
C ASP A 232 8.69 14.46 -18.07
N ILE A 233 9.81 13.92 -18.55
CA ILE A 233 9.81 12.79 -19.48
C ILE A 233 9.30 11.50 -18.79
N ASP A 234 9.35 11.43 -17.46
CA ASP A 234 8.96 10.24 -16.70
C ASP A 234 7.43 10.08 -16.57
N GLN A 235 6.63 11.17 -16.64
CA GLN A 235 5.16 11.07 -16.62
C GLN A 235 4.56 10.61 -17.96
N LEU A 236 5.23 10.93 -19.07
CA LEU A 236 4.79 10.52 -20.42
C LEU A 236 5.23 9.10 -20.77
N SER A 237 6.36 8.62 -20.22
CA SER A 237 6.84 7.27 -20.46
C SER A 237 6.18 6.21 -19.56
N SER A 238 5.70 6.58 -18.36
CA SER A 238 4.91 5.68 -17.50
C SER A 238 3.52 5.36 -18.04
N LEU A 239 2.99 6.17 -18.96
CA LEU A 239 1.71 5.92 -19.64
C LEU A 239 1.85 5.06 -20.90
N ALA A 240 3.07 4.85 -21.40
CA ALA A 240 3.32 4.15 -22.67
C ALA A 240 3.92 2.73 -22.50
N SER A 241 4.29 2.30 -21.29
CA SER A 241 4.90 0.99 -21.06
C SER A 241 3.91 -0.05 -20.53
N THR A 242 2.97 -0.47 -21.37
CA THR A 242 2.45 -1.84 -21.31
C THR A 242 3.01 -2.57 -22.52
N ASN A 243 4.18 -3.20 -22.35
CA ASN A 243 4.60 -4.41 -23.04
C ASN A 243 6.03 -4.75 -22.63
N SER A 244 6.15 -5.79 -21.81
CA SER A 244 7.37 -6.55 -21.64
C SER A 244 7.74 -7.22 -22.97
N SER A 245 8.87 -6.85 -23.57
CA SER A 245 9.63 -7.79 -24.37
C SER A 245 11.11 -7.40 -24.42
N SER A 246 11.93 -8.36 -24.03
CA SER A 246 13.38 -8.43 -24.22
C SER A 246 13.72 -8.51 -25.71
N ILE A 247 14.61 -7.63 -26.20
CA ILE A 247 15.62 -7.98 -27.22
C ILE A 247 16.64 -6.85 -27.36
N ASP A 248 17.90 -7.23 -27.15
CA ASP A 248 19.10 -6.48 -27.51
C ASP A 248 19.22 -6.31 -29.03
N LYS A 249 19.66 -5.10 -29.42
CA LYS A 249 20.46 -4.68 -30.60
C LYS A 249 20.13 -3.20 -30.82
N THR A 250 21.05 -2.26 -30.62
CA THR A 250 22.10 -1.95 -31.59
C THR A 250 23.31 -1.26 -30.94
N SER A 251 24.43 -1.97 -30.89
CA SER A 251 25.76 -1.38 -30.79
C SER A 251 26.21 -0.97 -32.20
N ILE A 252 26.38 0.33 -32.46
CA ILE A 252 27.19 0.82 -33.58
C ILE A 252 28.50 1.34 -32.99
N SER A 253 29.54 0.57 -33.29
CA SER A 253 30.95 0.76 -33.02
C SER A 253 31.53 2.01 -33.71
N THR A 254 32.43 2.70 -33.02
CA THR A 254 33.53 3.46 -33.62
C THR A 254 34.83 3.03 -32.99
N ASP A 255 35.33 1.87 -33.42
CA ASP A 255 36.76 1.55 -33.32
C ASP A 255 37.32 1.36 -34.73
N SER A 256 38.11 2.35 -35.15
CA SER A 256 39.03 2.22 -36.26
C SER A 256 40.41 1.90 -35.70
N SER A 257 40.84 0.66 -35.94
CA SER A 257 42.25 0.30 -36.08
C SER A 257 42.37 -0.58 -37.33
N LEU A 258 43.12 -0.07 -38.31
CA LEU A 258 43.65 -0.82 -39.43
C LEU A 258 45.08 -1.19 -39.05
N VAL A 259 45.45 -2.48 -39.08
CA VAL A 259 46.72 -2.96 -39.66
C VAL A 259 46.55 -4.44 -40.07
N GLU A 260 46.60 -4.63 -41.39
CA GLU A 260 47.18 -5.72 -42.19
C GLU A 260 46.77 -7.21 -42.05
N ASN A 261 46.33 -7.70 -43.21
CA ASN A 261 46.30 -9.06 -43.71
C ASN A 261 47.47 -9.96 -43.29
N SER A 262 47.16 -11.22 -42.96
CA SER A 262 47.75 -12.36 -43.69
C SER A 262 46.91 -13.63 -43.53
N ASN A 263 46.86 -14.37 -44.63
CA ASN A 263 46.14 -15.61 -44.91
C ASN A 263 46.45 -16.75 -43.91
N SER A 264 45.49 -17.65 -43.66
CA SER A 264 45.48 -19.01 -44.25
C SER A 264 44.57 -20.02 -43.50
N LEU A 265 43.79 -20.72 -44.32
CA LEU A 265 43.34 -22.12 -44.31
C LEU A 265 43.18 -22.92 -43.00
N GLY A 266 42.06 -23.68 -42.98
CA GLY A 266 41.96 -25.02 -42.38
C GLY A 266 40.67 -25.19 -41.57
N ASN A 267 39.57 -25.66 -42.14
CA ASN A 267 39.16 -27.06 -42.37
C ASN A 267 38.46 -27.73 -41.16
N GLU A 268 37.30 -28.31 -41.48
CA GLU A 268 36.68 -29.53 -40.90
C GLU A 268 36.11 -29.42 -39.47
N ASP A 269 35.00 -30.07 -39.09
CA ASP A 269 33.93 -30.77 -39.78
C ASP A 269 32.79 -30.94 -38.74
N MET A 270 31.56 -30.69 -39.22
CA MET A 270 30.25 -31.32 -38.97
C MET A 270 30.13 -32.61 -38.07
N PRO A 271 28.92 -33.16 -37.79
CA PRO A 271 27.58 -32.60 -37.46
C PRO A 271 26.78 -33.46 -36.41
N LEU A 272 25.46 -33.21 -36.33
CA LEU A 272 24.31 -34.09 -35.93
C LEU A 272 23.64 -33.75 -34.58
N GLN A 273 22.31 -33.61 -34.45
CA GLN A 273 21.17 -33.71 -35.38
C GLN A 273 19.94 -33.12 -34.67
N GLY A 274 19.16 -32.22 -35.30
CA GLY A 274 17.76 -32.47 -35.70
C GLY A 274 16.74 -32.13 -34.59
N THR A 275 15.61 -31.45 -34.78
CA THR A 275 14.75 -31.16 -35.95
C THR A 275 13.66 -30.18 -35.47
N ASN A 276 13.44 -29.04 -36.14
CA ASN A 276 12.30 -28.73 -37.05
C ASN A 276 10.88 -28.86 -36.44
N THR A 277 9.98 -27.87 -36.42
CA THR A 277 9.29 -27.23 -37.57
C THR A 277 8.27 -26.18 -37.03
N LYS A 278 8.25 -24.93 -37.52
CA LYS A 278 7.38 -24.30 -38.56
C LYS A 278 5.94 -23.87 -38.16
N HIS A 279 5.74 -22.54 -38.26
CA HIS A 279 4.70 -21.78 -39.00
C HIS A 279 3.20 -22.03 -38.74
N LYS A 280 2.44 -20.98 -38.40
CA LYS A 280 1.83 -19.95 -39.31
C LYS A 280 0.52 -19.41 -38.70
N SER A 281 0.43 -18.08 -38.65
CA SER A 281 -0.76 -17.26 -38.39
C SER A 281 -1.59 -17.06 -39.67
N ILE A 282 -2.87 -16.75 -39.48
CA ILE A 282 -3.81 -16.19 -40.48
C ILE A 282 -4.45 -14.94 -39.86
N ASP A 283 -4.37 -13.85 -40.61
CA ASP A 283 -5.04 -12.54 -40.41
C ASP A 283 -6.47 -12.52 -40.97
N GLN A 284 -7.27 -11.53 -40.54
CA GLN A 284 -8.34 -10.78 -41.25
C GLN A 284 -9.20 -10.03 -40.21
N ASP A 285 -9.79 -8.83 -40.37
CA ASP A 285 -9.76 -7.66 -41.27
C ASP A 285 -10.67 -6.62 -40.54
N TYR A 286 -10.30 -5.34 -40.35
CA TYR A 286 -10.70 -4.13 -41.13
C TYR A 286 -12.24 -3.84 -41.17
N GLN A 287 -12.81 -2.67 -40.79
CA GLN A 287 -12.71 -1.34 -41.45
C GLN A 287 -13.60 -0.21 -40.80
N HIS A 288 -13.12 1.06 -40.90
CA HIS A 288 -13.79 2.36 -41.25
C HIS A 288 -15.00 2.94 -40.45
N THR A 289 -15.27 4.26 -40.30
CA THR A 289 -14.98 5.50 -41.08
C THR A 289 -15.41 6.81 -40.33
N THR A 290 -14.63 7.90 -40.48
CA THR A 290 -14.92 9.37 -40.75
C THR A 290 -16.23 10.05 -40.28
N SER A 291 -16.34 11.36 -39.92
CA SER A 291 -15.88 12.60 -40.61
C SER A 291 -16.11 13.91 -39.79
N GLU A 292 -15.21 14.92 -39.96
CA GLU A 292 -15.43 16.36 -40.34
C GLU A 292 -16.45 17.29 -39.61
N ASN A 293 -16.34 18.64 -39.46
CA ASN A 293 -15.51 19.72 -40.02
C ASN A 293 -15.76 21.10 -39.31
N ASN A 294 -14.81 22.06 -39.48
CA ASN A 294 -14.90 23.55 -39.64
C ASN A 294 -15.11 24.51 -38.42
N GLU A 295 -14.12 25.39 -38.11
CA GLU A 295 -13.96 26.86 -38.44
C GLU A 295 -14.83 27.81 -37.56
N ALA A 296 -14.54 29.06 -37.19
CA ALA A 296 -13.40 30.00 -37.19
C ALA A 296 -13.85 31.30 -36.44
N VAL A 297 -12.93 31.97 -35.71
CA VAL A 297 -12.72 33.45 -35.59
C VAL A 297 -13.70 34.36 -34.76
N VAL A 298 -13.05 35.30 -34.01
CA VAL A 298 -13.42 36.65 -33.51
C VAL A 298 -13.51 36.89 -31.99
N THR A 299 -12.74 37.92 -31.62
CA THR A 299 -12.39 38.57 -30.34
C THR A 299 -13.44 39.50 -29.70
N SER A 300 -13.28 39.67 -28.36
CA SER A 300 -13.65 40.84 -27.51
C SER A 300 -15.15 40.92 -27.09
N VAL A 301 -15.60 41.25 -25.86
CA VAL A 301 -15.19 42.17 -24.78
C VAL A 301 -15.82 41.76 -23.42
N LYS A 302 -15.09 41.99 -22.32
CA LYS A 302 -15.44 42.21 -20.88
C LYS A 302 -16.96 42.37 -20.55
N SER A 303 -17.57 41.82 -19.49
CA SER A 303 -17.23 41.84 -18.05
C SER A 303 -18.33 41.17 -17.18
N LYS A 304 -17.97 40.81 -15.93
CA LYS A 304 -18.80 40.63 -14.70
C LYS A 304 -19.40 39.25 -14.40
N ASP A 305 -18.71 38.55 -13.50
CA ASP A 305 -19.11 37.31 -12.83
C ASP A 305 -20.06 37.50 -11.64
N LYS A 306 -21.10 36.65 -11.59
CA LYS A 306 -21.76 36.18 -10.35
C LYS A 306 -22.22 34.72 -10.52
N LYS A 307 -21.67 33.87 -9.65
CA LYS A 307 -22.03 32.49 -9.21
C LYS A 307 -23.38 31.90 -9.70
N HIS A 308 -23.36 30.68 -10.26
CA HIS A 308 -23.64 29.42 -9.53
C HIS A 308 -23.66 28.14 -10.43
N LYS A 309 -23.02 27.08 -9.89
CA LYS A 309 -23.33 25.63 -9.91
C LYS A 309 -23.37 24.82 -11.23
N GLY A 310 -22.55 23.78 -11.25
CA GLY A 310 -22.67 22.60 -12.12
C GLY A 310 -21.51 21.62 -11.91
N THR A 311 -21.54 20.84 -10.83
CA THR A 311 -20.55 19.81 -10.47
C THR A 311 -20.76 18.55 -11.31
N LYS A 312 -19.68 18.01 -11.90
CA LYS A 312 -19.48 16.55 -12.06
C LYS A 312 -18.11 16.23 -11.46
N GLY A 313 -18.14 15.47 -10.37
CA GLY A 313 -16.96 14.86 -9.77
C GLY A 313 -16.71 13.48 -10.39
N ASN A 314 -15.44 13.09 -10.42
CA ASN A 314 -15.03 11.71 -10.26
C ASN A 314 -14.01 11.69 -9.11
N THR A 315 -14.29 10.86 -8.13
CA THR A 315 -13.57 10.71 -6.86
C THR A 315 -13.33 9.23 -6.68
N TRP A 316 -12.14 8.85 -6.18
CA TRP A 316 -11.85 7.70 -5.31
C TRP A 316 -10.37 7.84 -4.85
N TYR A 317 -9.97 7.52 -3.63
CA TYR A 317 -10.62 7.61 -2.32
C TYR A 317 -9.49 7.80 -1.29
N LYS A 318 -9.81 8.55 -0.24
CA LYS A 318 -8.96 8.94 0.87
C LYS A 318 -9.36 8.08 2.07
N LEU A 319 -8.37 7.54 2.78
CA LEU A 319 -8.57 6.73 3.98
C LEU A 319 -9.24 7.55 5.11
N GLU A 320 -10.13 6.88 5.81
CA GLU A 320 -11.08 7.39 6.81
C GLU A 320 -10.40 7.83 8.12
N ILE A 321 -10.79 9.00 8.62
CA ILE A 321 -10.77 9.34 10.04
C ILE A 321 -12.24 9.45 10.45
N ALA A 322 -12.65 8.56 11.35
CA ALA A 322 -14.00 8.47 11.84
C ALA A 322 -14.46 9.75 12.57
N ASN A 323 -15.60 10.27 12.12
CA ASN A 323 -16.65 10.99 12.83
C ASN A 323 -16.31 11.64 14.18
N LEU A 324 -16.07 12.96 14.16
CA LEU A 324 -16.50 13.84 15.26
C LEU A 324 -17.65 14.73 14.79
N ASN A 325 -18.79 14.56 15.46
CA ASN A 325 -19.99 15.35 15.26
C ASN A 325 -19.71 16.86 15.37
N ARG A 326 -20.31 17.64 14.46
CA ARG A 326 -20.42 19.10 14.52
C ARG A 326 -21.05 19.53 15.85
N THR A 327 -20.21 19.84 16.83
CA THR A 327 -20.60 20.62 17.99
C THR A 327 -20.54 22.10 17.62
N LYS A 328 -21.63 22.84 17.89
CA LYS A 328 -21.66 24.30 17.77
C LYS A 328 -20.49 24.90 18.56
N PRO A 329 -19.88 26.01 18.12
CA PRO A 329 -18.76 26.61 18.83
C PRO A 329 -19.25 27.15 20.17
N SER A 330 -18.87 26.49 21.25
CA SER A 330 -18.96 27.07 22.59
C SER A 330 -17.88 28.14 22.70
N ASN A 331 -18.27 29.40 22.93
CA ASN A 331 -17.37 30.55 23.07
C ASN A 331 -16.37 30.48 24.24
N ASN A 332 -16.38 29.41 25.05
CA ASN A 332 -15.54 29.24 26.24
C ASN A 332 -14.59 28.03 26.11
N LYS A 333 -13.63 28.07 25.19
CA LYS A 333 -12.52 27.10 25.16
C LYS A 333 -11.23 27.80 25.57
N ASN A 334 -10.64 27.41 26.71
CA ASN A 334 -9.37 27.95 27.22
C ASN A 334 -8.11 27.38 26.52
N TYR A 335 -8.26 26.77 25.35
CA TYR A 335 -7.15 26.21 24.55
C TYR A 335 -7.19 26.76 23.12
N ILE A 336 -6.04 26.71 22.44
CA ILE A 336 -5.88 27.10 21.04
C ILE A 336 -6.31 25.92 20.16
N ASP A 337 -7.25 26.14 19.24
CA ASP A 337 -7.66 25.13 18.27
C ASP A 337 -6.78 25.25 17.02
N TRP A 338 -5.74 24.39 16.91
CA TRP A 338 -4.75 24.46 15.84
C TRP A 338 -5.33 24.19 14.45
N GLU A 339 -6.32 23.30 14.33
CA GLU A 339 -7.00 23.06 13.06
C GLU A 339 -7.82 24.30 12.67
N HIS A 340 -8.51 24.91 13.63
CA HIS A 340 -9.28 26.13 13.37
C HIS A 340 -8.37 27.33 13.04
N LEU A 341 -7.18 27.43 13.63
CA LEU A 341 -6.18 28.44 13.29
C LEU A 341 -5.66 28.28 11.84
N ILE A 342 -5.47 27.03 11.38
CA ILE A 342 -5.01 26.73 10.02
C ILE A 342 -6.10 27.04 8.98
N TYR A 343 -7.35 26.70 9.27
CA TYR A 343 -8.45 26.85 8.31
C TYR A 343 -9.16 28.21 8.38
N ASN A 344 -9.14 28.90 9.52
CA ASN A 344 -9.87 30.14 9.75
C ASN A 344 -9.11 31.10 10.69
N GLU A 345 -7.86 31.42 10.30
CA GLU A 345 -6.89 32.21 11.04
C GLU A 345 -7.47 33.51 11.63
N LYS A 346 -8.25 34.27 10.86
CA LYS A 346 -8.76 35.59 11.27
C LYS A 346 -9.73 35.52 12.46
N ASP A 347 -10.64 34.55 12.46
CA ASP A 347 -11.66 34.42 13.51
C ASP A 347 -11.03 33.90 14.81
N GLU A 348 -10.12 32.93 14.70
CA GLU A 348 -9.41 32.37 15.85
C GLU A 348 -8.41 33.39 16.43
N MET A 349 -7.70 34.15 15.59
CA MET A 349 -6.88 35.29 16.03
C MET A 349 -7.71 36.32 16.80
N HIS A 350 -8.87 36.69 16.27
CA HIS A 350 -9.74 37.65 16.92
C HIS A 350 -10.26 37.12 18.27
N ARG A 351 -10.55 35.81 18.35
CA ARG A 351 -10.91 35.13 19.60
C ARG A 351 -9.76 35.20 20.61
N LEU A 352 -8.54 34.85 20.21
CA LEU A 352 -7.36 34.85 21.07
C LEU A 352 -6.99 36.25 21.58
N ILE A 353 -7.14 37.29 20.74
CA ILE A 353 -6.99 38.70 21.14
C ILE A 353 -8.07 39.11 22.13
N THR A 354 -9.33 38.73 21.87
CA THR A 354 -10.47 39.06 22.76
C THR A 354 -10.34 38.38 24.12
N HIS A 355 -9.69 37.22 24.18
CA HIS A 355 -9.40 36.48 25.42
C HIS A 355 -8.09 36.93 26.11
N GLY A 356 -7.38 37.92 25.56
CA GLY A 356 -6.13 38.42 26.13
C GLY A 356 -4.95 37.44 26.06
N ILE A 357 -5.05 36.38 25.26
CA ILE A 357 -3.98 35.38 25.07
C ILE A 357 -2.90 35.93 24.14
N ILE A 358 -3.28 36.79 23.20
CA ILE A 358 -2.37 37.48 22.26
C ILE A 358 -2.58 38.98 22.39
N ASP A 359 -1.49 39.73 22.59
CA ASP A 359 -1.52 41.19 22.60
C ASP A 359 -1.69 41.72 21.16
N PRO A 360 -2.69 42.59 20.88
CA PRO A 360 -2.89 43.15 19.54
C PRO A 360 -1.68 43.93 18.99
N THR A 361 -0.73 44.33 19.85
CA THR A 361 0.51 45.03 19.43
C THR A 361 1.64 44.10 18.97
N SER A 362 1.48 42.78 19.10
CA SER A 362 2.56 41.79 18.87
C SER A 362 2.61 41.18 17.47
N GLN A 363 2.11 41.87 16.44
CA GLN A 363 2.18 41.39 15.04
C GLN A 363 3.46 41.86 14.32
N PRO A 364 4.17 40.98 13.58
CA PRO A 364 3.84 39.57 13.31
C PRO A 364 4.27 38.65 14.47
N PHE A 365 3.40 37.71 14.86
CA PHE A 365 3.72 36.65 15.80
C PHE A 365 4.01 35.36 15.03
N THR A 366 5.07 34.66 15.40
CA THR A 366 5.41 33.34 14.83
C THR A 366 5.17 32.29 15.90
N VAL A 367 4.25 31.36 15.64
CA VAL A 367 4.10 30.18 16.49
C VAL A 367 5.16 29.18 16.08
N ASN A 368 6.22 29.08 16.88
CA ASN A 368 7.16 27.97 16.76
C ASN A 368 6.54 26.75 17.42
N LEU A 369 5.85 25.92 16.63
CA LEU A 369 5.55 24.55 17.06
C LEU A 369 6.89 23.81 17.12
N PRO A 370 7.30 23.27 18.28
CA PRO A 370 8.55 22.55 18.35
C PRO A 370 8.38 21.25 17.55
N LEU A 371 9.05 21.16 16.39
CA LEU A 371 9.24 19.89 15.67
C LEU A 371 10.02 18.88 16.52
N ILE A 372 10.69 19.36 17.57
CA ILE A 372 11.10 18.56 18.73
C ILE A 372 9.85 18.41 19.59
N SER A 373 9.10 17.31 19.46
CA SER A 373 8.13 16.96 20.50
C SER A 373 8.83 17.10 21.86
N SER A 374 8.26 17.83 22.82
CA SER A 374 8.85 17.96 24.17
C SER A 374 9.18 16.60 24.82
N GLU A 375 8.62 15.51 24.30
CA GLU A 375 8.94 14.11 24.62
C GLU A 375 10.32 13.61 24.13
N ARG A 376 10.91 14.25 23.11
CA ARG A 376 12.23 13.90 22.52
C ARG A 376 13.36 14.77 23.04
N ALA A 377 13.03 15.90 23.66
CA ALA A 377 13.94 16.64 24.51
C ALA A 377 13.97 15.94 25.87
N GLY A 378 15.08 15.29 26.23
CA GLY A 378 15.33 14.93 27.62
C GLY A 378 15.20 16.11 28.60
N PRO A 379 15.07 15.87 29.91
CA PRO A 379 15.02 16.95 30.89
C PRO A 379 16.32 17.77 30.83
N GLY A 380 16.21 19.04 30.42
CA GLY A 380 17.32 20.00 30.33
C GLY A 380 17.58 20.64 28.96
N HIS A 381 16.91 20.27 27.88
CA HIS A 381 17.14 20.91 26.58
C HIS A 381 16.47 22.28 26.47
N ALA A 382 17.18 23.22 25.85
CA ALA A 382 16.61 24.49 25.44
C ALA A 382 15.62 24.26 24.28
N LEU A 383 14.51 25.00 24.29
CA LEU A 383 13.66 25.19 23.11
C LEU A 383 14.55 25.50 21.89
N SER A 384 14.25 24.89 20.73
CA SER A 384 15.01 25.05 19.47
C SER A 384 15.54 26.48 19.32
N PRO A 385 16.88 26.72 19.32
CA PRO A 385 17.45 28.07 19.28
C PRO A 385 17.29 28.74 17.89
N PHE A 386 16.73 28.01 16.92
CA PHE A 386 16.66 28.40 15.53
C PHE A 386 15.33 29.04 15.15
N VAL A 387 15.41 30.06 14.30
CA VAL A 387 14.31 30.46 13.42
C VAL A 387 14.37 29.55 12.19
N LEU A 388 13.38 28.67 12.07
CA LEU A 388 13.21 27.76 10.92
C LEU A 388 12.69 28.53 9.71
N ASN A 389 13.26 28.25 8.53
CA ASN A 389 12.85 28.80 7.23
C ASN A 389 12.72 30.33 7.22
N SER A 390 13.72 31.02 7.79
CA SER A 390 13.80 32.48 7.75
C SER A 390 13.76 32.99 6.31
N ALA A 391 12.85 33.93 6.03
CA ALA A 391 12.71 34.57 4.72
C ALA A 391 13.96 35.37 4.28
N ASP A 392 14.86 35.68 5.22
CA ASP A 392 16.12 36.36 4.96
C ASP A 392 17.09 35.48 4.17
N ILE A 393 17.02 34.16 4.37
CA ILE A 393 17.90 33.19 3.73
C ILE A 393 17.31 32.82 2.36
N ARG A 394 17.83 33.47 1.33
CA ARG A 394 17.47 33.23 -0.08
C ARG A 394 18.66 32.72 -0.88
N ILE A 395 18.36 31.76 -1.75
CA ILE A 395 19.28 31.19 -2.74
C ILE A 395 18.57 31.29 -4.09
N PHE A 396 19.30 31.73 -5.11
CA PHE A 396 18.76 31.93 -6.45
C PHE A 396 19.81 31.61 -7.51
N ILE A 397 19.39 31.32 -8.73
CA ILE A 397 20.28 31.07 -9.86
C ILE A 397 20.47 32.37 -10.63
N LYS A 398 21.72 32.75 -10.88
CA LYS A 398 22.12 33.88 -11.74
C LYS A 398 22.63 33.31 -13.08
N THR A 399 21.99 33.67 -14.18
CA THR A 399 22.40 33.30 -15.54
C THR A 399 23.13 34.45 -16.23
N THR A 400 24.23 34.19 -16.94
CA THR A 400 25.00 35.24 -17.63
C THR A 400 24.39 35.67 -18.98
N SER A 401 23.33 35.02 -19.48
CA SER A 401 22.58 35.42 -20.68
C SER A 401 21.13 34.91 -20.67
N PRO A 402 20.10 35.73 -20.94
CA PRO A 402 18.70 35.27 -21.04
C PRO A 402 18.36 34.49 -22.33
N ASP A 403 19.13 34.66 -23.41
CA ASP A 403 18.66 34.37 -24.79
C ASP A 403 19.24 33.09 -25.45
N ILE A 404 19.94 32.23 -24.72
CA ILE A 404 20.37 30.93 -25.24
C ILE A 404 19.54 29.86 -24.55
N GLY A 405 18.66 29.20 -25.32
CA GLY A 405 17.70 28.18 -24.90
C GLY A 405 18.29 26.87 -24.37
N TRP A 406 19.46 26.95 -23.72
CA TRP A 406 20.23 25.88 -23.08
C TRP A 406 20.63 26.24 -21.66
N SER A 407 20.10 27.33 -21.08
CA SER A 407 20.16 27.48 -19.62
C SER A 407 19.34 26.33 -19.04
N GLU A 408 20.05 25.30 -18.59
CA GLU A 408 19.49 24.13 -17.93
C GLU A 408 18.48 24.63 -16.88
N ASN A 409 17.19 24.27 -17.02
CA ASN A 409 16.08 24.69 -16.16
C ASN A 409 16.23 24.12 -14.74
N TYR A 410 17.33 24.47 -14.06
CA TYR A 410 17.56 24.10 -12.68
C TYR A 410 16.65 24.91 -11.78
N ILE A 411 16.07 24.23 -10.82
CA ILE A 411 15.20 24.75 -9.80
C ILE A 411 15.87 24.46 -8.46
N ILE A 412 15.93 25.48 -7.61
CA ILE A 412 16.40 25.32 -6.23
C ILE A 412 15.20 24.93 -5.38
N LYS A 413 15.31 23.75 -4.77
CA LYS A 413 14.36 23.28 -3.76
C LYS A 413 15.01 23.40 -2.39
N ASN A 414 14.60 24.42 -1.62
CA ASN A 414 15.07 24.58 -0.25
C ASN A 414 14.54 23.44 0.63
N LEU A 415 15.43 22.79 1.38
CA LEU A 415 15.11 21.68 2.28
C LEU A 415 15.13 22.13 3.74
N LEU A 416 16.14 22.91 4.14
CA LEU A 416 16.29 23.40 5.51
C LEU A 416 17.00 24.75 5.51
N CYS A 417 16.41 25.77 6.12
CA CYS A 417 17.12 27.02 6.44
C CYS A 417 17.03 27.27 7.95
N LEU A 418 18.17 27.40 8.62
CA LEU A 418 18.24 27.72 10.05
C LEU A 418 18.95 29.05 10.25
N LYS A 419 18.39 29.89 11.13
CA LYS A 419 19.03 31.11 11.59
C LYS A 419 19.08 31.12 13.12
N ILE A 420 20.25 31.29 13.71
CA ILE A 420 20.38 31.41 15.18
C ILE A 420 19.82 32.77 15.61
N ASN A 421 18.90 32.76 16.58
CA ASN A 421 18.29 33.99 17.08
C ASN A 421 19.27 34.72 18.03
N ALA A 422 19.98 35.72 17.53
CA ALA A 422 20.71 36.66 18.36
C ALA A 422 19.66 37.52 19.11
N GLY A 423 19.40 37.19 20.38
CA GLY A 423 18.34 37.82 21.16
C GLY A 423 18.40 39.36 21.14
N ASN A 424 17.23 40.00 21.14
CA ASN A 424 17.12 41.45 21.34
C ASN A 424 17.84 41.87 22.64
N ASN A 425 18.72 42.87 22.53
CA ASN A 425 19.72 43.37 23.49
C ASN A 425 19.22 43.89 24.87
N ASN A 426 18.15 43.38 25.46
CA ASN A 426 17.58 43.96 26.69
C ASN A 426 17.76 43.16 27.99
N VAL A 427 18.60 42.13 28.05
CA VAL A 427 18.94 41.48 29.33
C VAL A 427 20.46 41.29 29.44
N LYS A 428 21.09 42.07 30.32
CA LYS A 428 22.48 41.92 30.75
C LYS A 428 22.65 40.59 31.50
N VAL A 429 22.87 39.51 30.77
CA VAL A 429 23.51 38.30 31.26
C VAL A 429 24.50 37.89 30.16
N ASP A 430 25.77 37.71 30.50
CA ASP A 430 26.84 37.19 29.64
C ASP A 430 26.46 35.79 29.09
N ARG A 431 25.54 35.73 28.13
CA ARG A 431 25.30 34.54 27.33
C ARG A 431 26.24 34.61 26.15
N ILE A 432 27.19 33.68 26.12
CA ILE A 432 27.98 33.34 24.92
C ILE A 432 26.98 33.23 23.75
N LEU A 433 27.16 34.07 22.73
CA LEU A 433 26.38 33.98 21.49
C LEU A 433 26.59 32.59 20.91
N ASP A 434 25.54 31.78 20.84
CA ASP A 434 25.61 30.47 20.21
C ASP A 434 25.84 30.66 18.72
N ILE A 435 26.81 29.95 18.16
CA ILE A 435 27.19 30.04 16.74
C ILE A 435 27.29 28.64 16.17
N PHE A 436 27.09 28.53 14.86
CA PHE A 436 27.39 27.29 14.17
C PHE A 436 28.90 27.03 14.13
N LYS A 437 29.29 25.81 14.49
CA LYS A 437 30.69 25.37 14.57
C LYS A 437 31.06 24.34 13.51
N CYS A 438 30.15 23.41 13.23
CA CYS A 438 30.42 22.32 12.28
C CYS A 438 29.18 22.00 11.43
N LEU A 439 29.44 21.60 10.19
CA LEU A 439 28.46 21.09 9.23
C LEU A 439 29.05 19.84 8.58
N VAL A 440 28.28 18.77 8.48
CA VAL A 440 28.65 17.55 7.75
C VAL A 440 27.44 16.98 7.00
N LEU A 441 27.57 16.78 5.70
CA LEU A 441 26.67 16.01 4.84
C LEU A 441 27.22 14.61 4.59
N LYS A 442 26.43 13.59 4.92
CA LYS A 442 26.78 12.18 4.72
C LYS A 442 25.72 11.48 3.87
N PRO A 443 26.05 11.01 2.65
CA PRO A 443 25.11 10.23 1.86
C PRO A 443 24.94 8.82 2.42
N LEU A 444 23.71 8.30 2.34
CA LEU A 444 23.35 6.94 2.74
C LEU A 444 22.97 6.11 1.51
N TYR A 445 23.89 5.25 1.07
CA TYR A 445 23.64 4.30 0.00
C TYR A 445 23.25 2.93 0.56
N MET A 446 22.18 2.35 0.04
CA MET A 446 21.70 1.01 0.40
C MET A 446 22.32 -0.05 -0.53
N LYS A 447 22.40 -1.29 -0.07
CA LYS A 447 22.84 -2.42 -0.92
C LYS A 447 21.84 -2.77 -2.01
N ARG A 448 20.56 -2.51 -1.77
CA ARG A 448 19.47 -2.72 -2.72
C ARG A 448 19.10 -1.40 -3.37
N GLU A 449 18.69 -1.46 -4.63
CA GLU A 449 18.13 -0.29 -5.31
C GLU A 449 16.90 0.18 -4.54
N CYS A 450 16.91 1.46 -4.15
CA CYS A 450 15.83 2.08 -3.39
C CYS A 450 15.33 3.37 -4.04
N ASN A 451 16.00 3.82 -5.12
CA ASN A 451 15.63 5.00 -5.84
C ASN A 451 15.49 4.72 -7.33
N ILE A 452 14.25 4.73 -7.81
CA ILE A 452 13.89 4.49 -9.21
C ILE A 452 13.77 5.83 -9.97
N THR A 453 13.63 6.95 -9.25
CA THR A 453 13.48 8.29 -9.85
C THR A 453 14.84 8.87 -10.24
N GLY A 454 15.22 8.71 -11.52
CA GLY A 454 16.37 9.42 -12.09
C GLY A 454 17.54 8.55 -12.55
N VAL A 455 17.28 7.42 -13.22
CA VAL A 455 18.31 6.61 -13.90
C VAL A 455 18.87 7.32 -15.17
N LYS A 456 18.31 8.47 -15.58
CA LYS A 456 18.85 9.27 -16.69
C LYS A 456 20.09 10.05 -16.25
N LYS A 457 21.09 10.10 -17.15
CA LYS A 457 22.38 10.77 -16.96
C LYS A 457 22.17 12.25 -16.58
N SER A 458 22.46 12.61 -15.33
CA SER A 458 22.51 13.98 -14.84
C SER A 458 23.93 14.28 -14.36
N MET A 459 24.41 15.49 -14.57
CA MET A 459 25.71 15.93 -14.08
C MET A 459 25.81 15.83 -12.54
N LEU A 460 24.70 16.03 -11.83
CA LEU A 460 24.67 16.06 -10.36
C LEU A 460 24.37 14.69 -9.74
N LYS A 461 23.99 13.69 -10.53
CA LYS A 461 23.64 12.35 -10.04
C LYS A 461 24.65 11.33 -10.55
N SER A 462 25.34 10.67 -9.64
CA SER A 462 26.26 9.59 -9.96
C SER A 462 25.53 8.29 -10.32
N ASP A 463 26.23 7.30 -10.86
CA ASP A 463 25.67 5.97 -11.15
C ASP A 463 25.13 5.26 -9.88
N ARG A 464 25.63 5.68 -8.70
CA ARG A 464 25.20 5.18 -7.38
C ARG A 464 23.91 5.83 -6.89
N TYR A 465 23.38 6.83 -7.58
CA TYR A 465 22.17 7.54 -7.17
C TYR A 465 20.94 6.61 -7.04
N ARG A 466 20.87 5.53 -7.83
CA ARG A 466 19.82 4.49 -7.72
C ARG A 466 19.80 3.76 -6.37
N TYR A 467 20.94 3.74 -5.68
CA TYR A 467 21.13 3.16 -4.37
C TYR A 467 21.05 4.21 -3.25
N LEU A 468 20.93 5.50 -3.58
CA LEU A 468 20.85 6.57 -2.59
C LEU A 468 19.47 6.55 -1.94
N GLN A 469 19.42 6.26 -0.64
CA GLN A 469 18.19 6.40 0.13
C GLN A 469 17.97 7.86 0.55
N GLY A 470 19.05 8.59 0.87
CA GLY A 470 18.99 9.98 1.31
C GLY A 470 20.32 10.52 1.82
N ILE A 471 20.31 11.74 2.33
CA ILE A 471 21.48 12.43 2.90
C ILE A 471 21.20 12.85 4.33
N SER A 472 22.11 12.47 5.22
CA SER A 472 22.12 12.90 6.61
C SER A 472 22.92 14.19 6.74
N CYS A 473 22.35 15.20 7.37
CA CYS A 473 22.98 16.49 7.64
C CYS A 473 23.11 16.67 9.15
N LEU A 474 24.35 16.77 9.64
CA LEU A 474 24.63 17.14 11.02
C LEU A 474 25.12 18.58 11.07
N VAL A 475 24.45 19.41 11.84
CA VAL A 475 24.89 20.77 12.16
C VAL A 475 25.11 20.89 13.66
N CYS A 476 26.22 21.49 14.07
CA CYS A 476 26.56 21.65 15.48
C CYS A 476 26.61 23.13 15.85
N THR A 477 25.97 23.48 16.97
CA THR A 477 26.22 24.72 17.69
C THR A 477 27.35 24.50 18.69
N THR A 478 27.56 25.43 19.64
CA THR A 478 28.68 25.30 20.58
C THR A 478 28.56 24.08 21.51
N GLN A 479 27.35 23.72 21.94
CA GLN A 479 27.12 22.68 22.96
C GLN A 479 26.23 21.51 22.47
N GLU A 480 25.56 21.66 21.33
CA GLU A 480 24.63 20.65 20.82
C GLU A 480 24.83 20.37 19.32
N GLY A 481 24.59 19.12 18.91
CA GLY A 481 24.54 18.70 17.51
C GLY A 481 23.12 18.31 17.10
N TYR A 482 22.68 18.72 15.91
CA TYR A 482 21.34 18.47 15.39
C TYR A 482 21.43 17.65 14.10
N LEU A 483 20.85 16.44 14.11
CA LEU A 483 20.89 15.53 12.97
C LEU A 483 19.58 15.56 12.20
N TYR A 484 19.67 15.88 10.91
CA TYR A 484 18.58 15.85 9.94
C TYR A 484 18.84 14.76 8.90
N HIS A 485 17.79 14.28 8.25
CA HIS A 485 17.92 13.35 7.14
C HIS A 485 16.92 13.67 6.03
N PHE A 486 17.41 13.81 4.82
CA PHE A 486 16.63 14.15 3.63
C PHE A 486 16.56 12.95 2.69
N SER A 487 15.36 12.42 2.47
CA SER A 487 15.16 11.29 1.55
C SER A 487 15.38 11.74 0.10
N ALA A 488 16.02 10.88 -0.70
CA ALA A 488 16.27 11.13 -2.12
C ALA A 488 15.00 11.01 -2.98
N ALA A 489 14.01 10.24 -2.52
CA ALA A 489 12.75 10.02 -3.22
C ALA A 489 11.68 11.08 -2.91
N SER A 490 11.79 11.80 -1.78
CA SER A 490 10.78 12.77 -1.36
C SER A 490 10.95 14.13 -2.05
N ASN A 491 9.97 14.49 -2.89
CA ASN A 491 9.90 15.81 -3.51
C ASN A 491 9.23 16.89 -2.64
N ASN A 492 8.84 16.58 -1.40
CA ASN A 492 8.29 17.58 -0.45
C ASN A 492 9.40 18.42 0.18
N SER A 493 9.19 19.73 0.28
CA SER A 493 10.12 20.71 0.89
C SER A 493 9.87 20.94 2.39
N LEU A 494 8.82 20.32 2.98
CA LEU A 494 8.39 20.58 4.37
C LEU A 494 8.76 19.49 5.39
N ASP A 495 9.37 18.37 4.98
CA ASP A 495 9.63 17.22 5.87
C ASP A 495 10.98 17.28 6.62
N ALA A 496 11.57 18.46 6.80
CA ALA A 496 12.84 18.62 7.52
C ALA A 496 12.67 18.47 9.04
N MET A 497 12.35 17.26 9.49
CA MET A 497 12.28 16.93 10.92
C MET A 497 13.69 16.66 11.46
N CYS A 498 14.06 17.35 12.54
CA CYS A 498 15.25 16.98 13.30
C CYS A 498 15.04 15.58 13.90
N LEU A 499 15.92 14.64 13.56
CA LEU A 499 15.84 13.26 14.03
C LEU A 499 16.19 13.14 15.51
N THR A 500 17.29 13.79 15.91
CA THR A 500 17.80 13.74 17.28
C THR A 500 18.79 14.87 17.55
N THR A 501 18.93 15.22 18.82
CA THR A 501 19.89 16.22 19.32
C THR A 501 20.95 15.53 20.17
N TYR A 502 22.22 15.82 19.90
CA TYR A 502 23.40 15.31 20.58
C TYR A 502 23.92 16.34 21.58
N PRO A 503 23.83 16.07 22.89
CA PRO A 503 24.40 16.96 23.90
C PRO A 503 25.87 16.62 24.08
N PHE A 504 26.74 17.57 23.78
CA PHE A 504 28.18 17.44 24.00
C PHE A 504 28.52 17.70 25.47
N THR A 505 29.59 17.10 25.98
CA THR A 505 29.98 17.31 27.40
C THR A 505 30.74 18.61 27.62
N ALA A 506 31.27 19.20 26.55
CA ALA A 506 31.98 20.49 26.53
C ALA A 506 31.86 21.13 25.12
N PRO A 507 32.28 22.41 24.92
CA PRO A 507 32.21 23.05 23.63
C PRO A 507 32.87 22.23 22.50
N VAL A 508 32.16 22.06 21.39
CA VAL A 508 32.61 21.28 20.24
C VAL A 508 33.49 22.10 19.29
N HIS A 509 34.57 21.50 18.81
CA HIS A 509 35.47 22.07 17.81
C HIS A 509 35.26 21.46 16.42
N HIS A 510 35.20 20.12 16.37
CA HIS A 510 35.10 19.35 15.14
C HIS A 510 34.26 18.10 15.36
N VAL A 511 33.66 17.59 14.29
CA VAL A 511 32.90 16.34 14.31
C VAL A 511 33.25 15.47 13.11
N ALA A 512 33.15 14.15 13.28
CA ALA A 512 33.14 13.18 12.19
C ALA A 512 31.89 12.31 12.29
N LEU A 513 31.19 12.19 11.17
CA LEU A 513 29.95 11.43 11.07
C LEU A 513 30.16 10.12 10.29
N GLU A 514 30.07 9.00 11.00
CA GLU A 514 29.88 7.68 10.41
C GLU A 514 28.39 7.42 10.14
N HIS A 515 28.07 6.29 9.52
CA HIS A 515 26.67 5.88 9.34
C HIS A 515 26.03 5.37 10.63
N THR A 516 26.83 4.90 11.59
CA THR A 516 26.35 4.28 12.85
C THR A 516 26.78 5.03 14.12
N ILE A 517 27.86 5.80 14.07
CA ILE A 517 28.46 6.48 15.22
C ILE A 517 28.78 7.95 14.87
N LEU A 518 28.60 8.85 15.84
CA LEU A 518 29.07 10.24 15.76
C LEU A 518 30.29 10.42 16.66
N HIS A 519 31.38 10.94 16.11
CA HIS A 519 32.53 11.37 16.88
C HIS A 519 32.56 12.90 17.00
N ALA A 520 32.62 13.41 18.22
CA ALA A 520 32.70 14.83 18.50
C ALA A 520 33.97 15.15 19.30
N LEU A 521 34.79 16.06 18.77
CA LEU A 521 35.96 16.57 19.48
C LEU A 521 35.55 17.83 20.24
N THR A 522 35.48 17.72 21.56
CA THR A 522 35.15 18.79 22.48
C THR A 522 36.38 19.28 23.23
N GLU A 523 36.26 20.38 23.98
CA GLU A 523 37.30 20.82 24.93
C GLU A 523 37.68 19.73 25.95
N ALA A 524 36.76 18.82 26.29
CA ALA A 524 36.99 17.72 27.22
C ALA A 524 37.68 16.50 26.57
N GLY A 525 37.67 16.39 25.24
CA GLY A 525 38.29 15.31 24.49
C GLY A 525 37.45 14.78 23.33
N LEU A 526 37.74 13.55 22.91
CA LEU A 526 37.01 12.86 21.85
C LEU A 526 35.86 12.04 22.45
N GLU A 527 34.64 12.44 22.11
CA GLU A 527 33.38 11.82 22.49
C GLU A 527 32.83 11.00 21.31
N SER A 528 32.21 9.85 21.59
CA SER A 528 31.60 8.97 20.57
C SER A 528 30.19 8.58 20.97
N TYR A 529 29.21 8.83 20.09
CA TYR A 529 27.77 8.69 20.36
C TYR A 529 27.09 7.73 19.39
N THR A 530 26.04 7.03 19.86
CA THR A 530 25.17 6.21 18.99
C THR A 530 24.24 7.06 18.12
N LEU A 531 23.90 6.56 16.92
CA LEU A 531 23.05 7.28 15.96
C LEU A 531 21.58 6.82 15.95
N ARG A 532 20.65 7.77 15.76
CA ARG A 532 19.22 7.50 15.56
C ARG A 532 18.80 7.33 14.09
N LEU A 533 19.75 7.46 13.16
CA LEU A 533 19.49 7.31 11.72
C LEU A 533 18.85 5.95 11.39
N SER A 534 19.35 4.87 11.98
CA SER A 534 18.83 3.50 11.86
C SER A 534 17.33 3.38 12.15
N HIS A 535 16.83 4.11 13.15
CA HIS A 535 15.43 4.06 13.56
C HIS A 535 14.54 4.76 12.55
N HIS A 536 15.01 5.89 12.01
CA HIS A 536 14.33 6.62 10.97
C HIS A 536 14.20 5.79 9.68
N ILE A 537 15.29 5.13 9.26
CA ILE A 537 15.28 4.25 8.09
C ILE A 537 14.32 3.07 8.27
N ALA A 538 14.34 2.43 9.45
CA ALA A 538 13.42 1.34 9.77
C ALA A 538 11.94 1.75 9.65
N LYS A 539 11.61 3.00 10.00
CA LYS A 539 10.26 3.56 9.86
C LYS A 539 9.89 3.88 8.39
N LEU A 540 10.86 4.19 7.54
CA LEU A 540 10.63 4.54 6.13
C LEU A 540 10.47 3.32 5.22
N SER A 541 11.03 2.17 5.57
CA SER A 541 10.92 0.92 4.79
C SER A 541 9.51 0.30 4.72
N ASN A 542 8.48 1.07 5.07
CA ASN A 542 7.09 0.64 5.21
C ASN A 542 6.38 0.60 3.85
N CYS A 543 6.31 -0.56 3.20
CA CYS A 543 5.25 -0.79 2.21
C CYS A 543 4.79 -2.25 1.98
N THR A 544 5.28 -3.28 2.68
CA THR A 544 4.82 -4.66 2.36
C THR A 544 4.65 -5.67 3.51
N ASP A 545 5.36 -5.60 4.64
CA ASP A 545 5.20 -6.60 5.73
C ASP A 545 5.18 -5.93 7.12
N SER A 546 4.00 -5.78 7.75
CA SER A 546 3.82 -5.17 9.08
C SER A 546 4.62 -5.85 10.20
N VAL A 547 4.97 -7.13 10.03
CA VAL A 547 5.58 -7.98 11.05
C VAL A 547 7.11 -7.84 11.14
N ARG A 548 7.77 -7.25 10.12
CA ARG A 548 9.25 -7.09 10.06
C ARG A 548 9.76 -5.70 10.48
N VAL A 549 8.88 -4.83 10.96
CA VAL A 549 9.16 -3.39 11.09
C VAL A 549 9.55 -2.97 12.51
N THR A 550 9.27 -3.78 13.52
CA THR A 550 9.51 -3.43 14.93
C THR A 550 10.95 -2.98 15.18
N CYS A 551 11.09 -1.87 15.89
CA CYS A 551 12.36 -1.20 16.19
C CYS A 551 12.27 -0.60 17.60
N PRO A 552 13.38 -0.48 18.34
CA PRO A 552 13.39 0.24 19.62
C PRO A 552 12.86 1.68 19.49
N SER A 553 12.34 2.23 20.59
CA SER A 553 11.75 3.57 20.57
C SER A 553 12.78 4.66 20.27
N VAL A 554 12.43 5.59 19.38
CA VAL A 554 13.25 6.77 19.04
C VAL A 554 13.27 7.80 20.18
N THR A 555 12.33 7.71 21.13
CA THR A 555 12.25 8.62 22.28
C THR A 555 13.34 8.38 23.32
N GLU A 556 14.10 7.28 23.21
CA GLU A 556 15.18 6.99 24.15
C GLU A 556 16.41 7.90 23.92
N PRO A 557 17.06 8.36 25.00
CA PRO A 557 18.22 9.22 24.90
C PRO A 557 19.37 8.50 24.19
N VAL A 558 20.15 9.22 23.38
CA VAL A 558 21.38 8.67 22.78
C VAL A 558 22.39 8.25 23.86
N SER A 559 23.28 7.31 23.53
CA SER A 559 24.33 6.83 24.43
C SER A 559 25.70 7.38 24.04
N LEU A 560 26.44 7.91 25.02
CA LEU A 560 27.86 8.24 24.91
C LEU A 560 28.66 6.95 25.13
N ILE A 561 29.14 6.36 24.04
CA ILE A 561 29.81 5.05 24.03
C ILE A 561 31.33 5.12 24.18
N GLY A 562 31.92 6.31 24.01
CA GLY A 562 33.36 6.53 24.16
C GLY A 562 33.66 7.95 24.61
N LEU A 563 34.60 8.09 25.53
CA LEU A 563 35.11 9.36 26.01
C LEU A 563 36.61 9.20 26.27
N ARG A 564 37.46 9.87 25.48
CA ARG A 564 38.92 9.85 25.67
C ARG A 564 39.48 11.27 25.64
N PRO A 565 40.21 11.70 26.68
CA PRO A 565 40.81 13.03 26.70
C PRO A 565 41.96 13.13 25.71
N PHE A 566 42.01 14.23 24.97
CA PHE A 566 43.14 14.62 24.13
C PHE A 566 43.43 16.10 24.35
N LEU A 567 44.70 16.47 24.42
CA LEU A 567 45.13 17.84 24.71
C LEU A 567 45.62 18.53 23.43
N GLY A 568 45.28 19.81 23.29
CA GLY A 568 45.81 20.66 22.23
C GLY A 568 45.38 20.27 20.82
N ILE A 569 44.33 19.44 20.65
CA ILE A 569 43.85 19.05 19.31
C ILE A 569 43.28 20.27 18.60
N GLN A 570 43.79 20.55 17.40
CA GLN A 570 43.37 21.64 16.53
C GLN A 570 42.49 21.17 15.38
N LYS A 571 42.58 19.89 15.00
CA LYS A 571 41.83 19.36 13.86
C LYS A 571 41.53 17.87 14.01
N LEU A 572 40.34 17.47 13.58
CA LEU A 572 39.89 16.09 13.48
C LEU A 572 39.59 15.75 12.02
N LEU A 573 40.14 14.64 11.56
CA LEU A 573 39.95 14.09 10.23
C LEU A 573 39.51 12.63 10.36
N HIS A 574 38.72 12.14 9.41
CA HIS A 574 38.14 10.81 9.47
C HIS A 574 38.25 10.11 8.11
N THR A 575 38.67 8.85 8.17
CA THR A 575 38.72 7.90 7.05
C THR A 575 37.82 6.71 7.36
N LYS A 576 37.70 5.73 6.45
CA LYS A 576 36.87 4.53 6.68
C LYS A 576 37.36 3.71 7.88
N THR A 577 38.67 3.71 8.17
CA THR A 577 39.22 2.90 9.27
C THR A 577 40.01 3.66 10.33
N TYR A 578 40.31 4.95 10.12
CA TYR A 578 41.05 5.77 11.09
C TYR A 578 40.39 7.11 11.39
N ILE A 579 40.50 7.53 12.65
CA ILE A 579 40.36 8.93 13.06
C ILE A 579 41.76 9.52 13.24
N VAL A 580 42.04 10.63 12.58
CA VAL A 580 43.31 11.35 12.70
C VAL A 580 43.09 12.65 13.47
N LEU A 581 43.85 12.85 14.54
CA LEU A 581 43.84 14.08 15.35
C LEU A 581 45.17 14.81 15.17
N LEU A 582 45.12 16.11 14.85
CA LEU A 582 46.30 16.96 14.76
C LEU A 582 46.34 17.85 15.99
N ALA A 583 47.37 17.69 16.82
CA ALA A 583 47.57 18.44 18.05
C ALA A 583 48.71 19.44 17.91
N LYS A 584 48.52 20.61 18.50
CA LYS A 584 49.54 21.63 18.66
C LYS A 584 49.98 21.68 20.11
N ALA A 585 51.28 21.47 20.33
CA ALA A 585 51.97 21.75 21.59
C ALA A 585 52.82 23.03 21.43
N ASP A 586 53.41 23.53 22.52
CA ASP A 586 54.10 24.83 22.60
C ASP A 586 55.16 25.07 21.49
N SER A 587 55.77 24.01 20.94
CA SER A 587 56.79 24.11 19.90
C SER A 587 56.74 23.01 18.82
N SER A 588 55.70 22.17 18.81
CA SER A 588 55.62 21.03 17.88
C SER A 588 54.19 20.64 17.55
N TRP A 589 53.98 20.10 16.34
CA TRP A 589 52.73 19.46 15.97
C TRP A 589 52.85 17.94 16.09
N THR A 590 51.78 17.30 16.55
CA THR A 590 51.71 15.84 16.71
C THR A 590 50.46 15.32 16.04
N MET A 591 50.63 14.27 15.25
CA MET A 591 49.54 13.54 14.61
C MET A 591 49.27 12.26 15.39
N TYR A 592 48.02 12.06 15.78
CA TYR A 592 47.50 10.82 16.33
C TYR A 592 46.67 10.12 15.27
N SER A 593 47.02 8.89 14.91
CA SER A 593 46.19 8.02 14.07
C SER A 593 45.56 6.94 14.93
N LEU A 594 44.24 7.00 15.11
CA LEU A 594 43.43 6.11 15.93
C LEU A 594 42.72 5.10 15.04
N ASN A 595 42.99 3.82 15.25
CA ASN A 595 42.38 2.74 14.47
C ASN A 595 40.96 2.45 15.00
N LEU A 596 39.94 2.66 14.16
CA LEU A 596 38.55 2.45 14.50
C LEU A 596 38.24 0.96 14.75
N PRO A 597 37.48 0.63 15.79
CA PRO A 597 37.00 -0.73 15.96
C PRO A 597 36.07 -1.10 14.82
N LYS A 598 36.15 -2.37 14.40
CA LYS A 598 35.11 -2.92 13.54
C LYS A 598 33.78 -2.92 14.28
N LEU A 599 32.68 -2.74 13.55
CA LEU A 599 31.35 -2.65 14.15
C LEU A 599 30.98 -3.89 14.97
N GLU A 600 31.45 -5.08 14.57
CA GLU A 600 31.20 -6.29 15.35
C GLU A 600 31.84 -6.25 16.73
N ASN A 601 33.01 -5.61 16.87
CA ASN A 601 33.67 -5.46 18.16
C ASN A 601 32.85 -4.54 19.07
N VAL A 602 32.40 -3.39 18.53
CA VAL A 602 31.52 -2.46 19.26
C VAL A 602 30.23 -3.16 19.69
N TYR A 603 29.63 -3.98 18.82
CA TYR A 603 28.46 -4.78 19.15
C TYR A 603 28.71 -5.74 20.32
N PHE A 604 29.81 -6.49 20.30
CA PHE A 604 30.14 -7.41 21.39
C PHE A 604 30.48 -6.68 22.69
N ASP A 605 31.16 -5.54 22.62
CA ASP A 605 31.48 -4.71 23.78
C ASP A 605 30.20 -4.16 24.43
N ILE A 606 29.24 -3.68 23.62
CA ILE A 606 27.91 -3.28 24.11
C ILE A 606 27.20 -4.46 24.76
N LEU A 607 27.20 -5.65 24.13
CA LEU A 607 26.55 -6.84 24.71
C LEU A 607 27.18 -7.27 26.03
N ASN A 608 28.51 -7.19 26.15
CA ASN A 608 29.21 -7.54 27.38
C ASN A 608 28.89 -6.55 28.50
N ALA A 609 28.84 -5.25 28.20
CA ALA A 609 28.36 -4.24 29.14
C ALA A 609 26.89 -4.48 29.53
N ALA A 610 26.03 -4.84 28.57
CA ALA A 610 24.62 -5.13 28.82
C ALA A 610 24.45 -6.31 29.79
N LYS A 611 25.18 -7.41 29.60
CA LYS A 611 25.07 -8.61 30.46
C LYS A 611 25.29 -8.29 31.94
N ASN A 612 26.17 -7.35 32.27
CA ASN A 612 26.44 -6.93 33.65
C ASN A 612 25.22 -6.26 34.31
N HIS A 613 24.31 -5.70 33.51
CA HIS A 613 23.09 -5.03 33.99
C HIS A 613 21.84 -5.92 33.90
N LYS A 614 21.96 -7.17 33.43
CA LYS A 614 20.79 -8.05 33.19
C LYS A 614 19.94 -8.27 34.44
N SER A 615 20.56 -8.42 35.61
CA SER A 615 19.86 -8.59 36.89
C SER A 615 19.71 -7.30 37.69
N SER A 616 20.66 -6.37 37.56
CA SER A 616 20.69 -5.16 38.40
C SER A 616 19.83 -4.01 37.85
N SER A 617 19.70 -3.89 36.52
CA SER A 617 18.91 -2.85 35.85
C SER A 617 18.37 -3.35 34.50
N PRO A 618 17.18 -3.98 34.48
CA PRO A 618 16.56 -4.46 33.25
C PRO A 618 16.35 -3.36 32.19
N SER A 619 16.05 -2.13 32.62
CA SER A 619 15.87 -0.98 31.71
C SER A 619 17.17 -0.52 31.03
N THR A 620 18.32 -0.63 31.72
CA THR A 620 19.64 -0.38 31.12
C THR A 620 20.01 -1.51 30.17
N TYR A 621 19.75 -2.76 30.55
CA TYR A 621 19.99 -3.92 29.70
C TYR A 621 19.19 -3.83 28.38
N ARG A 622 17.89 -3.53 28.45
CA ARG A 622 17.01 -3.33 27.28
C ARG A 622 17.52 -2.23 26.36
N HIS A 623 17.88 -1.08 26.93
CA HIS A 623 18.40 0.05 26.18
C HIS A 623 19.68 -0.33 25.41
N LEU A 624 20.63 -0.99 26.08
CA LEU A 624 21.87 -1.42 25.44
C LEU A 624 21.66 -2.45 24.34
N LEU A 625 20.74 -3.40 24.54
CA LEU A 625 20.32 -4.31 23.48
C LEU A 625 19.71 -3.56 22.29
N GLY A 626 18.90 -2.52 22.56
CA GLY A 626 18.33 -1.65 21.54
C GLY A 626 19.39 -0.89 20.74
N GLU A 627 20.36 -0.27 21.43
CA GLU A 627 21.50 0.41 20.78
C GLU A 627 22.30 -0.59 19.91
N ALA A 628 22.66 -1.75 20.43
CA ALA A 628 23.37 -2.79 19.69
C ALA A 628 22.60 -3.29 18.46
N HIS A 629 21.29 -3.51 18.59
CA HIS A 629 20.43 -3.93 17.49
C HIS A 629 20.38 -2.88 16.38
N THR A 630 20.20 -1.61 16.75
CA THR A 630 20.01 -0.53 15.77
C THR A 630 21.30 -0.22 15.00
N LEU A 631 22.47 -0.35 15.64
CA LEU A 631 23.79 -0.29 14.99
C LEU A 631 23.92 -1.36 13.90
N ILE A 632 23.70 -2.63 14.25
CA ILE A 632 23.86 -3.75 13.29
C ILE A 632 22.77 -3.73 12.21
N ARG A 633 21.54 -3.33 12.54
CA ARG A 633 20.43 -3.24 11.58
C ARG A 633 20.80 -2.37 10.38
N LEU A 634 21.28 -1.15 10.63
CA LEU A 634 21.65 -0.24 9.56
C LEU A 634 22.89 -0.74 8.80
N ALA A 635 23.91 -1.21 9.52
CA ALA A 635 25.14 -1.67 8.89
C ALA A 635 24.96 -2.88 7.97
N LYS A 636 23.98 -3.74 8.24
CA LYS A 636 23.62 -4.88 7.38
C LYS A 636 23.14 -4.40 6.00
N ASP A 637 22.40 -3.29 5.95
CA ASP A 637 21.68 -2.81 4.76
C ASP A 637 22.43 -1.72 3.97
N VAL A 638 23.41 -1.05 4.59
CA VAL A 638 24.23 0.01 3.96
C VAL A 638 25.32 -0.57 3.06
N SER A 639 25.52 0.05 1.90
CA SER A 639 26.63 -0.25 1.00
C SER A 639 27.91 0.46 1.47
N SER A 640 29.00 -0.28 1.66
CA SER A 640 30.31 0.32 1.93
C SER A 640 30.83 1.01 0.67
N ASN A 641 31.22 2.28 0.78
CA ASN A 641 31.58 3.25 -0.28
C ASN A 641 32.62 2.85 -1.36
N ASP A 642 33.03 1.60 -1.52
CA ASP A 642 34.07 1.20 -2.49
C ASP A 642 33.56 1.19 -3.94
N PRO A 643 34.15 2.01 -4.84
CA PRO A 643 33.81 2.05 -6.26
C PRO A 643 34.34 0.86 -7.08
N ASP A 644 35.20 0.00 -6.53
CA ASP A 644 35.93 -1.04 -7.30
C ASP A 644 35.71 -2.48 -6.76
N ASN A 645 34.57 -2.77 -6.15
CA ASN A 645 34.31 -4.06 -5.48
C ASN A 645 33.85 -5.21 -6.42
N GLU A 646 34.01 -5.09 -7.74
CA GLU A 646 33.58 -6.15 -8.68
C GLU A 646 34.50 -7.39 -8.72
N GLU A 647 35.63 -7.43 -7.98
CA GLU A 647 36.62 -8.52 -8.10
C GLU A 647 36.80 -9.43 -6.86
N PHE A 648 36.07 -9.25 -5.74
CA PHE A 648 36.18 -10.15 -4.56
C PHE A 648 34.82 -10.45 -3.89
N ASP A 649 33.96 -11.18 -4.61
CA ASP A 649 32.63 -11.59 -4.12
C ASP A 649 32.66 -12.44 -2.82
N ASP A 650 33.67 -13.31 -2.64
CA ASP A 650 33.65 -14.28 -1.52
C ASP A 650 33.90 -13.66 -0.13
N VAL A 651 34.76 -12.64 -0.01
CA VAL A 651 35.05 -11.98 1.28
C VAL A 651 33.91 -11.06 1.70
N THR A 652 33.30 -10.38 0.72
CA THR A 652 32.16 -9.47 0.93
C THR A 652 30.93 -10.27 1.35
N HIS A 653 30.66 -11.41 0.69
CA HIS A 653 29.58 -12.33 1.08
C HIS A 653 29.76 -12.91 2.49
N LYS A 654 30.97 -13.26 2.90
CA LYS A 654 31.24 -13.75 4.27
C LYS A 654 30.98 -12.69 5.33
N ASN A 655 31.40 -11.45 5.10
CA ASN A 655 31.13 -10.33 6.02
C ASN A 655 29.62 -10.02 6.10
N ASP A 656 28.92 -10.08 4.98
CA ASP A 656 27.48 -9.87 4.91
C ASP A 656 26.70 -10.95 5.66
N LEU A 657 27.09 -12.22 5.49
CA LEU A 657 26.51 -13.32 6.23
C LEU A 657 26.77 -13.17 7.74
N LYS A 658 27.98 -12.74 8.12
CA LYS A 658 28.34 -12.49 9.52
C LYS A 658 27.49 -11.36 10.13
N LEU A 659 27.33 -10.23 9.45
CA LEU A 659 26.47 -9.13 9.89
C LEU A 659 25.00 -9.55 9.98
N LYS A 660 24.52 -10.36 9.02
CA LYS A 660 23.18 -10.94 9.07
C LYS A 660 22.99 -11.87 10.28
N ASN A 661 23.98 -12.68 10.60
CA ASN A 661 23.94 -13.56 11.78
C ASN A 661 23.94 -12.75 13.09
N LEU A 662 24.73 -11.68 13.18
CA LEU A 662 24.72 -10.77 14.33
C LEU A 662 23.39 -10.02 14.45
N TYR A 663 22.79 -9.64 13.31
CA TYR A 663 21.46 -9.04 13.28
C TYR A 663 20.41 -10.03 13.84
N ASN A 664 20.39 -11.26 13.34
CA ASN A 664 19.48 -12.31 13.81
C ASN A 664 19.68 -12.58 15.32
N GLN A 665 20.93 -12.62 15.78
CA GLN A 665 21.26 -12.73 17.20
C GLN A 665 20.71 -11.55 18.02
N SER A 666 20.88 -10.31 17.53
CA SER A 666 20.36 -9.11 18.21
C SER A 666 18.84 -9.15 18.34
N CYS A 667 18.13 -9.60 17.30
CA CYS A 667 16.67 -9.79 17.31
C CYS A 667 16.28 -10.84 18.35
N ALA A 668 16.94 -12.00 18.36
CA ALA A 668 16.67 -13.06 19.33
C ALA A 668 16.93 -12.60 20.78
N LEU A 669 17.96 -11.80 21.04
CA LEU A 669 18.26 -11.27 22.38
C LEU A 669 17.23 -10.23 22.86
N LEU A 670 16.71 -9.39 21.96
CA LEU A 670 15.60 -8.49 22.28
C LEU A 670 14.32 -9.28 22.55
N ALA A 671 14.03 -10.29 21.73
CA ALA A 671 12.89 -11.18 21.95
C ALA A 671 12.97 -11.92 23.29
N ASP A 672 14.16 -12.46 23.63
CA ASP A 672 14.46 -13.10 24.92
C ASP A 672 14.20 -12.17 26.13
N TYR A 673 14.42 -10.87 25.96
CA TYR A 673 14.13 -9.88 26.99
C TYR A 673 12.61 -9.67 27.12
N TYR A 674 11.92 -9.41 26.00
CA TYR A 674 10.50 -9.09 26.00
C TYR A 674 9.62 -10.27 26.47
N ILE A 675 9.96 -11.52 26.11
CA ILE A 675 9.23 -12.70 26.59
C ILE A 675 9.29 -12.88 28.12
N ARG A 676 10.33 -12.33 28.75
CA ARG A 676 10.57 -12.37 30.19
C ARG A 676 10.22 -11.07 30.90
N SER A 677 9.67 -10.08 30.20
CA SER A 677 9.30 -8.81 30.81
C SER A 677 8.24 -9.06 31.88
N GLU A 678 8.33 -8.33 32.99
CA GLU A 678 7.27 -8.31 34.02
C GLU A 678 6.05 -7.49 33.56
N ILE A 679 6.21 -6.71 32.49
CA ILE A 679 5.18 -5.85 31.91
C ILE A 679 4.45 -6.64 30.81
N GLU A 680 3.13 -6.79 30.94
CA GLU A 680 2.31 -7.56 30.00
C GLU A 680 2.30 -6.94 28.57
N SER A 681 2.25 -5.61 28.46
CA SER A 681 2.28 -4.92 27.16
C SER A 681 3.57 -5.12 26.36
N ASP A 682 4.64 -5.57 27.02
CA ASP A 682 5.93 -5.84 26.39
C ASP A 682 5.96 -7.22 25.72
N TRP A 683 5.09 -8.15 26.10
CA TRP A 683 5.11 -9.53 25.59
C TRP A 683 4.82 -9.58 24.09
N ASP A 684 3.93 -8.75 23.59
CA ASP A 684 3.61 -8.65 22.16
C ASP A 684 4.84 -8.27 21.32
N LEU A 685 5.79 -7.52 21.89
CA LEU A 685 7.01 -7.13 21.20
C LEU A 685 7.95 -8.32 20.96
N CYS A 686 7.85 -9.42 21.71
CA CYS A 686 8.71 -10.58 21.48
C CYS A 686 8.42 -11.27 20.14
N ILE A 687 7.16 -11.27 19.69
CA ILE A 687 6.70 -11.91 18.45
C ILE A 687 7.45 -11.38 17.22
N PRO A 688 7.42 -10.07 16.89
CA PRO A 688 8.10 -9.56 15.72
C PRO A 688 9.62 -9.74 15.82
N TYR A 689 10.23 -9.62 17.01
CA TYR A 689 11.67 -9.82 17.16
C TYR A 689 12.09 -11.29 16.95
N TYR A 690 11.31 -12.27 17.42
CA TYR A 690 11.58 -13.68 17.09
C TYR A 690 11.41 -13.94 15.58
N LYS A 691 10.36 -13.41 14.95
CA LYS A 691 10.16 -13.52 13.50
C LYS A 691 11.31 -12.86 12.71
N MET A 692 11.81 -11.70 13.14
CA MET A 692 12.97 -11.02 12.55
C MET A 692 14.29 -11.78 12.76
N SER A 693 14.40 -12.59 13.82
CA SER A 693 15.57 -13.44 14.05
C SER A 693 15.64 -14.64 13.10
N GLY A 694 14.51 -15.02 12.50
CA GLY A 694 14.39 -16.21 11.64
C GLY A 694 14.38 -17.53 12.41
N LEU A 695 14.22 -17.50 13.74
CA LEU A 695 14.07 -18.70 14.57
C LEU A 695 12.68 -19.30 14.40
N LYS A 696 12.63 -20.64 14.35
CA LYS A 696 11.37 -21.40 14.34
C LYS A 696 10.79 -21.51 15.75
N PRO A 697 9.47 -21.70 15.94
CA PRO A 697 8.86 -21.86 17.27
C PRO A 697 9.54 -22.93 18.13
N SER A 698 9.88 -24.10 17.55
CA SER A 698 10.59 -25.17 18.27
C SER A 698 11.98 -24.76 18.76
N GLU A 699 12.69 -23.95 17.97
CA GLU A 699 13.99 -23.37 18.35
C GLU A 699 13.81 -22.33 19.46
N VAL A 700 12.74 -21.53 19.44
CA VAL A 700 12.41 -20.57 20.50
C VAL A 700 12.13 -21.29 21.82
N LEU A 701 11.34 -22.36 21.82
CA LEU A 701 11.07 -23.17 23.02
C LEU A 701 12.32 -23.86 23.58
N SER A 702 13.31 -24.18 22.73
CA SER A 702 14.58 -24.76 23.18
C SER A 702 15.46 -23.79 23.96
N ARG A 703 15.16 -22.48 23.90
CA ARG A 703 15.96 -21.44 24.55
C ARG A 703 15.70 -21.45 26.04
N LYS A 704 16.79 -21.33 26.82
CA LYS A 704 16.72 -21.23 28.30
C LYS A 704 15.86 -20.07 28.79
N CYS A 705 15.76 -18.98 28.02
CA CYS A 705 14.97 -17.81 28.39
C CYS A 705 13.46 -18.03 28.26
N SER A 706 13.02 -18.97 27.44
CA SER A 706 11.61 -19.24 27.16
C SER A 706 10.98 -20.17 28.22
N GLN A 707 11.80 -20.98 28.90
CA GLN A 707 11.33 -21.90 29.94
C GLN A 707 10.69 -21.10 31.10
N ASN A 708 9.40 -21.35 31.37
CA ASN A 708 8.59 -20.68 32.39
C ASN A 708 8.51 -19.13 32.23
N ALA A 709 8.66 -18.62 31.02
CA ALA A 709 8.55 -17.18 30.77
C ALA A 709 7.06 -16.76 30.69
N PRO A 710 6.68 -15.60 31.27
CA PRO A 710 5.28 -15.18 31.31
C PRO A 710 4.71 -14.88 29.92
N GLY A 711 5.50 -14.26 29.03
CA GLY A 711 5.11 -13.98 27.64
C GLY A 711 5.21 -15.17 26.69
N LEU A 712 5.62 -16.36 27.17
CA LEU A 712 5.71 -17.56 26.33
C LEU A 712 4.36 -17.91 25.71
N LEU A 713 3.30 -17.75 26.50
CA LEU A 713 1.96 -18.09 26.08
C LEU A 713 1.48 -17.18 24.94
N THR A 714 1.69 -15.88 25.07
CA THR A 714 1.42 -14.88 24.01
C THR A 714 2.14 -15.22 22.71
N PHE A 715 3.44 -15.56 22.79
CA PHE A 715 4.22 -15.98 21.63
C PHE A 715 3.68 -17.26 20.99
N LEU A 716 3.37 -18.28 21.80
CA LEU A 716 2.89 -19.57 21.32
C LEU A 716 1.52 -19.45 20.64
N VAL A 717 0.62 -18.64 21.19
CA VAL A 717 -0.70 -18.36 20.61
C VAL A 717 -0.56 -17.74 19.21
N ASP A 718 0.27 -16.71 19.04
CA ASP A 718 0.53 -16.11 17.71
C ASP A 718 1.22 -17.10 16.75
N ALA A 719 2.18 -17.89 17.24
CA ALA A 719 2.84 -18.92 16.44
C ALA A 719 1.84 -19.96 15.94
N LEU A 720 0.91 -20.41 16.77
CA LEU A 720 -0.11 -21.40 16.41
C LEU A 720 -1.17 -20.86 15.46
N PHE A 721 -1.51 -19.57 15.53
CA PHE A 721 -2.41 -18.94 14.55
C PHE A 721 -1.76 -18.79 13.16
N THR A 722 -0.45 -18.53 13.10
CA THR A 722 0.24 -18.25 11.83
C THR A 722 0.88 -19.49 11.18
N MET A 723 1.07 -20.57 11.94
CA MET A 723 1.74 -21.78 11.49
C MET A 723 0.86 -22.62 10.55
N LYS A 724 1.51 -23.34 9.62
CA LYS A 724 0.88 -24.30 8.69
C LYS A 724 1.41 -25.70 8.95
N SER A 725 0.62 -26.72 8.61
CA SER A 725 1.01 -28.13 8.75
C SER A 725 2.23 -28.48 7.89
N GLY A 726 3.18 -29.20 8.46
CA GLY A 726 4.43 -29.61 7.82
C GLY A 726 5.57 -29.76 8.83
N SER A 727 6.80 -29.85 8.32
CA SER A 727 8.00 -30.17 9.13
C SER A 727 8.25 -29.28 10.35
N GLU A 728 7.80 -28.02 10.31
CA GLU A 728 7.93 -27.08 11.44
C GLU A 728 6.94 -27.40 12.57
N ALA A 729 5.69 -27.72 12.21
CA ALA A 729 4.69 -28.20 13.16
C ALA A 729 5.08 -29.56 13.74
N ASP A 730 5.56 -30.48 12.90
CA ASP A 730 6.05 -31.80 13.34
C ASP A 730 7.11 -31.67 14.43
N ALA A 731 8.12 -30.83 14.19
CA ALA A 731 9.20 -30.61 15.15
C ALA A 731 8.72 -29.99 16.48
N LEU A 732 7.70 -29.13 16.43
CA LEU A 732 7.12 -28.49 17.61
C LEU A 732 6.38 -29.51 18.49
N PHE A 733 5.45 -30.27 17.92
CA PHE A 733 4.59 -31.20 18.66
C PHE A 733 5.31 -32.50 19.07
N GLN A 734 6.37 -32.91 18.35
CA GLN A 734 7.23 -34.02 18.77
C GLN A 734 8.19 -33.62 19.90
N GLY A 735 8.68 -32.38 19.89
CA GLY A 735 9.68 -31.90 20.84
C GLY A 735 9.13 -31.44 22.19
N TYR A 736 7.89 -30.93 22.23
CA TYR A 736 7.32 -30.27 23.41
C TYR A 736 5.86 -30.67 23.67
N ASN A 737 5.46 -30.74 24.94
CA ASN A 737 4.06 -30.95 25.31
C ASN A 737 3.30 -29.62 25.27
N ILE A 738 2.94 -29.19 24.06
CA ILE A 738 2.25 -27.92 23.79
C ILE A 738 0.94 -27.79 24.59
N ILE A 739 0.26 -28.91 24.86
CA ILE A 739 -1.00 -28.91 25.61
C ILE A 739 -0.81 -28.50 27.07
N GLU A 740 0.25 -28.95 27.74
CA GLU A 740 0.54 -28.52 29.12
C GLU A 740 0.72 -27.00 29.24
N ILE A 741 1.31 -26.37 28.21
CA ILE A 741 1.52 -24.91 28.17
C ILE A 741 0.19 -24.19 27.91
N ILE A 742 -0.60 -24.68 26.95
CA ILE A 742 -1.90 -24.12 26.57
C ILE A 742 -2.95 -24.26 27.67
N CYS A 743 -2.85 -25.27 28.55
CA CYS A 743 -3.76 -25.44 29.70
C CYS A 743 -3.71 -24.25 30.68
N MET A 744 -2.70 -23.39 30.60
CA MET A 744 -2.59 -22.18 31.42
C MET A 744 -3.43 -21.01 30.87
N LEU A 745 -4.02 -21.12 29.67
CA LEU A 745 -4.90 -20.09 29.11
C LEU A 745 -6.24 -20.02 29.85
N GLU A 746 -6.82 -18.82 29.83
CA GLU A 746 -8.23 -18.66 30.17
C GLU A 746 -9.12 -19.41 29.17
N LYS A 747 -10.30 -19.83 29.65
CA LYS A 747 -11.26 -20.61 28.86
C LYS A 747 -11.58 -19.96 27.51
N GLU A 748 -11.75 -18.63 27.48
CA GLU A 748 -12.12 -17.90 26.26
C GLU A 748 -11.01 -17.91 25.22
N ASP A 749 -9.75 -17.70 25.63
CA ASP A 749 -8.61 -17.66 24.72
C ASP A 749 -8.23 -19.05 24.21
N LEU A 750 -8.40 -20.08 25.04
CA LEU A 750 -8.30 -21.47 24.60
C LEU A 750 -9.30 -21.78 23.48
N LEU A 751 -10.56 -21.36 23.64
CA LEU A 751 -11.59 -21.58 22.62
C LEU A 751 -11.28 -20.81 21.34
N LYS A 752 -10.88 -19.53 21.42
CA LYS A 752 -10.43 -18.76 20.24
C LYS A 752 -9.28 -19.44 19.51
N LEU A 753 -8.32 -19.99 20.25
CA LEU A 753 -7.19 -20.71 19.67
C LEU A 753 -7.63 -22.01 18.98
N ILE A 754 -8.54 -22.77 19.58
CA ILE A 754 -9.10 -23.99 18.98
C ILE A 754 -9.86 -23.65 17.68
N PHE A 755 -10.62 -22.56 17.63
CA PHE A 755 -11.34 -22.16 16.43
C PHE A 755 -10.41 -21.61 15.33
N GLY A 756 -9.39 -20.82 15.67
CA GLY A 756 -8.53 -20.20 14.66
C GLY A 756 -7.26 -20.97 14.26
N SER A 757 -6.78 -21.96 15.01
CA SER A 757 -5.56 -22.72 14.65
C SER A 757 -5.87 -24.11 14.07
N PRO A 758 -5.71 -24.35 12.75
CA PRO A 758 -5.90 -25.67 12.15
C PRO A 758 -4.83 -26.68 12.59
N VAL A 759 -3.60 -26.21 12.82
CA VAL A 759 -2.46 -27.08 13.20
C VAL A 759 -2.64 -27.63 14.61
N LEU A 760 -3.09 -26.81 15.57
CA LEU A 760 -3.35 -27.28 16.92
C LEU A 760 -4.38 -28.41 16.93
N ARG A 761 -5.42 -28.26 16.11
CA ARG A 761 -6.49 -29.24 15.96
C ARG A 761 -6.03 -30.56 15.35
N GLU A 762 -5.13 -30.53 14.36
CA GLU A 762 -4.61 -31.72 13.69
C GLU A 762 -3.67 -32.55 14.60
N TYR A 763 -2.81 -31.89 15.38
CA TYR A 763 -1.75 -32.57 16.15
C TYR A 763 -2.15 -32.93 17.58
N ALA A 764 -3.20 -32.32 18.14
CA ALA A 764 -3.57 -32.49 19.54
C ALA A 764 -5.05 -32.82 19.79
N THR A 765 -5.77 -33.34 18.79
CA THR A 765 -7.23 -33.59 18.83
C THR A 765 -7.68 -34.33 20.09
N GLU A 766 -7.16 -35.54 20.36
CA GLU A 766 -7.58 -36.36 21.50
C GLU A 766 -7.22 -35.73 22.86
N LYS A 767 -6.08 -35.03 22.94
CA LYS A 767 -5.67 -34.33 24.17
C LYS A 767 -6.56 -33.13 24.45
N LEU A 768 -6.96 -32.39 23.42
CA LEU A 768 -7.88 -31.25 23.53
C LEU A 768 -9.30 -31.70 23.90
N ILE A 769 -9.77 -32.83 23.36
CA ILE A 769 -11.06 -33.42 23.77
C ILE A 769 -11.05 -33.71 25.27
N ASN A 770 -10.01 -34.41 25.76
CA ASN A 770 -9.89 -34.72 27.18
C ASN A 770 -9.80 -33.47 28.05
N LEU A 771 -9.14 -32.40 27.58
CA LEU A 771 -9.08 -31.13 28.29
C LEU A 771 -10.45 -30.45 28.36
N LEU A 772 -11.16 -30.32 27.23
CA LEU A 772 -12.48 -29.67 27.18
C LEU A 772 -13.55 -30.43 27.98
N LEU A 773 -13.44 -31.76 28.11
CA LEU A 773 -14.33 -32.56 28.95
C LEU A 773 -14.17 -32.26 30.46
N THR A 774 -13.07 -31.64 30.89
CA THR A 774 -12.89 -31.21 32.29
C THR A 774 -13.48 -29.84 32.60
N HIS A 775 -13.87 -29.06 31.60
CA HIS A 775 -14.46 -27.74 31.75
C HIS A 775 -16.00 -27.78 31.81
N GLU A 776 -16.61 -26.72 32.36
CA GLU A 776 -18.07 -26.56 32.34
C GLU A 776 -18.62 -26.49 30.91
N THR A 777 -19.68 -27.25 30.64
CA THR A 777 -20.30 -27.40 29.32
C THR A 777 -21.12 -26.16 28.94
N ASP A 778 -20.46 -25.18 28.35
CA ASP A 778 -21.10 -24.05 27.66
C ASP A 778 -21.36 -24.37 26.18
N ASP A 779 -22.26 -23.64 25.53
CA ASP A 779 -22.57 -23.81 24.10
C ASP A 779 -21.33 -23.62 23.22
N THR A 780 -20.44 -22.70 23.60
CA THR A 780 -19.13 -22.47 22.95
C THR A 780 -18.20 -23.68 23.05
N VAL A 781 -18.15 -24.33 24.22
CA VAL A 781 -17.36 -25.55 24.47
C VAL A 781 -17.94 -26.73 23.71
N LYS A 782 -19.27 -26.87 23.67
CA LYS A 782 -19.94 -27.92 22.87
C LYS A 782 -19.64 -27.76 21.37
N LEU A 783 -19.63 -26.53 20.86
CA LEU A 783 -19.28 -26.28 19.46
C LEU A 783 -17.81 -26.66 19.17
N ALA A 784 -16.88 -26.29 20.06
CA ALA A 784 -15.47 -26.69 19.94
C ALA A 784 -15.30 -28.21 20.03
N LEU A 785 -16.02 -28.88 20.93
CA LEU A 785 -16.03 -30.35 21.06
C LEU A 785 -16.59 -31.02 19.80
N ALA A 786 -17.70 -30.52 19.24
CA ALA A 786 -18.27 -31.05 18.00
C ALA A 786 -17.24 -30.98 16.86
N LEU A 787 -16.52 -29.86 16.74
CA LEU A 787 -15.49 -29.68 15.73
C LEU A 787 -14.30 -30.65 15.92
N LEU A 788 -13.83 -30.87 17.15
CA LEU A 788 -12.77 -31.84 17.45
C LEU A 788 -13.24 -33.29 17.25
N TYR A 789 -14.49 -33.63 17.57
CA TYR A 789 -15.04 -34.96 17.34
C TYR A 789 -15.14 -35.32 15.86
N ILE A 790 -15.49 -34.36 15.00
CA ILE A 790 -15.49 -34.55 13.54
C ILE A 790 -14.08 -34.84 13.04
N GLN A 791 -13.08 -34.11 13.53
CA GLN A 791 -11.69 -34.37 13.17
C GLN A 791 -11.16 -35.70 13.70
N ALA A 792 -11.68 -36.18 14.82
CA ALA A 792 -11.37 -37.50 15.37
C ALA A 792 -12.18 -38.65 14.73
N ASP A 793 -12.93 -38.40 13.65
CA ASP A 793 -13.79 -39.37 12.96
C ASP A 793 -14.90 -39.99 13.88
N LYS A 794 -15.36 -39.22 14.87
CA LYS A 794 -16.42 -39.60 15.84
C LYS A 794 -17.74 -38.90 15.51
N GLN A 795 -18.26 -39.14 14.31
CA GLN A 795 -19.44 -38.42 13.77
C GLN A 795 -20.68 -38.48 14.67
N GLU A 796 -21.05 -39.64 15.21
CA GLU A 796 -22.23 -39.77 16.07
C GLU A 796 -22.15 -38.95 17.37
N GLN A 797 -20.94 -38.75 17.89
CA GLN A 797 -20.72 -37.95 19.10
C GLN A 797 -20.78 -36.46 18.78
N ALA A 798 -20.24 -36.05 17.63
CA ALA A 798 -20.34 -34.68 17.14
C ALA A 798 -21.81 -34.26 16.96
N GLU A 799 -22.64 -35.12 16.34
CA GLU A 799 -24.06 -34.82 16.11
C GLU A 799 -24.82 -34.63 17.42
N LYS A 800 -24.61 -35.53 18.40
CA LYS A 800 -25.24 -35.45 19.73
C LYS A 800 -24.86 -34.19 20.52
N VAL A 801 -23.61 -33.73 20.37
CA VAL A 801 -23.12 -32.54 21.08
C VAL A 801 -23.54 -31.25 20.38
N LEU A 802 -23.73 -31.28 19.06
CA LEU A 802 -24.11 -30.11 18.25
C LEU A 802 -25.62 -29.81 18.29
N GLU A 803 -26.46 -30.84 18.43
CA GLU A 803 -27.93 -30.70 18.50
C GLU A 803 -28.45 -29.68 19.55
N PRO A 804 -27.95 -29.66 20.80
CA PRO A 804 -28.40 -28.73 21.84
C PRO A 804 -27.77 -27.32 21.77
N VAL A 805 -26.88 -27.03 20.83
CA VAL A 805 -26.19 -25.73 20.75
C VAL A 805 -27.12 -24.65 20.19
N SER A 806 -27.14 -23.48 20.83
CA SER A 806 -27.96 -22.35 20.37
C SER A 806 -27.55 -21.81 18.99
N VAL A 807 -28.56 -21.47 18.17
CA VAL A 807 -28.38 -20.90 16.82
C VAL A 807 -27.56 -19.60 16.86
N GLN A 808 -27.75 -18.77 17.88
CA GLN A 808 -27.04 -17.50 18.02
C GLN A 808 -25.53 -17.69 18.26
N CYS A 809 -25.15 -18.68 19.07
CA CYS A 809 -23.76 -19.02 19.34
C CYS A 809 -23.04 -19.51 18.06
N ILE A 810 -23.70 -20.40 17.31
CA ILE A 810 -23.19 -20.92 16.03
C ILE A 810 -22.95 -19.77 15.03
N LYS A 811 -23.92 -18.85 14.88
CA LYS A 811 -23.78 -17.70 13.98
C LYS A 811 -22.59 -16.82 14.38
N GLN A 812 -22.48 -16.44 15.66
CA GLN A 812 -21.41 -15.56 16.12
C GLN A 812 -20.00 -16.13 15.88
N ILE A 813 -19.78 -17.40 16.24
CA ILE A 813 -18.46 -18.03 16.13
C ILE A 813 -18.09 -18.32 14.67
N ILE A 814 -19.03 -18.80 13.86
CA ILE A 814 -18.75 -19.13 12.46
C ILE A 814 -18.54 -17.88 11.63
N LEU A 815 -19.25 -16.77 11.90
CA LEU A 815 -18.96 -15.51 11.21
C LEU A 815 -17.55 -15.00 11.54
N ALA A 816 -17.12 -15.10 12.80
CA ALA A 816 -15.76 -14.74 13.20
C ALA A 816 -14.67 -15.67 12.59
N HIS A 817 -15.03 -16.92 12.26
CA HIS A 817 -14.12 -17.95 11.75
C HIS A 817 -14.71 -18.70 10.55
N TRP A 818 -15.07 -17.98 9.48
CA TRP A 818 -15.75 -18.57 8.31
C TRP A 818 -14.92 -19.63 7.59
N GLU A 819 -13.58 -19.58 7.73
CA GLU A 819 -12.64 -20.57 7.20
C GLU A 819 -12.96 -22.00 7.64
N LEU A 820 -13.60 -22.18 8.81
CA LEU A 820 -13.99 -23.50 9.34
C LEU A 820 -15.00 -24.25 8.44
N LEU A 821 -15.76 -23.53 7.63
CA LEU A 821 -16.74 -24.12 6.71
C LEU A 821 -16.10 -24.78 5.49
N PHE A 822 -14.83 -24.52 5.23
CA PHE A 822 -14.16 -24.89 3.99
C PHE A 822 -12.96 -25.78 4.26
N ASP A 823 -12.74 -26.77 3.39
CA ASP A 823 -11.53 -27.58 3.41
C ASP A 823 -10.46 -26.97 2.48
N ILE A 824 -9.38 -26.50 3.08
CA ILE A 824 -8.24 -25.87 2.39
C ILE A 824 -7.19 -26.93 2.01
N THR A 825 -7.24 -28.14 2.59
CA THR A 825 -6.20 -29.17 2.40
C THR A 825 -6.28 -29.91 1.06
N ALA A 826 -7.47 -29.93 0.43
CA ALA A 826 -7.67 -30.46 -0.93
C ALA A 826 -6.97 -29.64 -2.04
N MET A 827 -6.39 -28.47 -1.73
CA MET A 827 -5.76 -27.54 -2.67
C MET A 827 -4.42 -28.01 -3.29
N LYS A 828 -3.88 -29.18 -2.92
CA LYS A 828 -2.52 -29.59 -3.37
C LYS A 828 -2.44 -30.42 -4.65
N LYS A 829 -3.53 -30.65 -5.41
CA LYS A 829 -3.45 -31.51 -6.62
C LYS A 829 -4.02 -31.00 -7.94
N ARG A 830 -4.72 -29.86 -8.03
CA ARG A 830 -5.13 -29.28 -9.32
C ARG A 830 -5.13 -27.74 -9.28
N ASN A 831 -4.96 -27.14 -10.47
CA ASN A 831 -4.83 -25.71 -10.77
C ASN A 831 -5.93 -24.81 -10.12
N PRO A 832 -5.76 -23.48 -10.08
CA PRO A 832 -6.28 -22.61 -9.02
C PRO A 832 -7.79 -22.52 -9.11
N MET A 833 -8.56 -23.27 -8.32
CA MET A 833 -10.01 -23.06 -8.33
C MET A 833 -10.70 -23.72 -7.15
N ILE A 834 -11.36 -22.87 -6.37
CA ILE A 834 -12.54 -23.07 -5.51
C ILE A 834 -12.34 -23.99 -4.28
N PRO A 835 -12.62 -23.50 -3.05
CA PRO A 835 -12.62 -24.35 -1.85
C PRO A 835 -13.85 -25.27 -1.82
N THR A 836 -13.72 -26.48 -1.25
CA THR A 836 -14.86 -27.38 -0.99
C THR A 836 -15.37 -27.25 0.45
N PHE A 837 -16.61 -27.64 0.74
CA PHE A 837 -17.12 -27.65 2.13
C PHE A 837 -16.42 -28.69 3.00
N SER A 838 -16.15 -28.33 4.26
CA SER A 838 -15.58 -29.23 5.27
C SER A 838 -16.61 -30.23 5.81
N ASP A 839 -16.17 -31.31 6.47
CA ASP A 839 -17.09 -32.26 7.14
C ASP A 839 -17.88 -31.60 8.29
N PHE A 840 -17.34 -30.53 8.87
CA PHE A 840 -18.06 -29.66 9.81
C PHE A 840 -19.24 -28.94 9.14
N ALA A 841 -19.03 -28.38 7.94
CA ALA A 841 -20.13 -27.83 7.15
C ALA A 841 -21.16 -28.90 6.77
N GLY A 842 -20.73 -30.11 6.41
CA GLY A 842 -21.63 -31.25 6.16
C GLY A 842 -22.53 -31.58 7.36
N THR A 843 -21.98 -31.58 8.57
CA THR A 843 -22.72 -31.84 9.81
C THR A 843 -23.71 -30.70 10.12
N LEU A 844 -23.33 -29.45 9.87
CA LEU A 844 -24.24 -28.30 10.00
C LEU A 844 -25.39 -28.34 8.99
N MET A 845 -25.13 -28.77 7.75
CA MET A 845 -26.17 -28.98 6.73
C MET A 845 -27.17 -30.06 7.14
N LEU A 846 -26.74 -31.07 7.91
CA LEU A 846 -27.61 -32.13 8.42
C LEU A 846 -28.52 -31.64 9.56
N ILE A 847 -27.96 -30.93 10.55
CA ILE A 847 -28.68 -30.63 11.80
C ILE A 847 -29.38 -29.26 11.77
N LYS A 848 -28.77 -28.22 11.16
CA LYS A 848 -29.25 -26.82 11.19
C LYS A 848 -29.14 -26.16 9.81
N ASN A 849 -29.72 -26.77 8.77
CA ASN A 849 -29.67 -26.28 7.37
C ASN A 849 -30.11 -24.82 7.18
N THR A 850 -31.16 -24.37 7.87
CA THR A 850 -31.68 -23.00 7.79
C THR A 850 -30.72 -21.97 8.39
N THR A 851 -30.01 -22.35 9.45
CA THR A 851 -28.99 -21.52 10.11
C THR A 851 -27.74 -21.42 9.25
N PHE A 852 -27.30 -22.54 8.66
CA PHE A 852 -26.17 -22.57 7.75
C PHE A 852 -26.40 -21.66 6.52
N ALA A 853 -27.61 -21.70 5.95
CA ALA A 853 -28.00 -20.79 4.87
C ALA A 853 -27.93 -19.31 5.28
N ASP A 854 -28.39 -18.95 6.49
CA ASP A 854 -28.31 -17.56 6.98
C ASP A 854 -26.86 -17.08 7.13
N ILE A 855 -25.97 -17.94 7.65
CA ILE A 855 -24.55 -17.62 7.82
C ILE A 855 -23.91 -17.32 6.47
N LEU A 856 -24.19 -18.14 5.46
CA LEU A 856 -23.66 -17.90 4.10
C LEU A 856 -24.15 -16.58 3.50
N ILE A 857 -25.40 -16.19 3.77
CA ILE A 857 -25.95 -14.89 3.33
C ILE A 857 -25.21 -13.74 4.02
N GLN A 858 -25.04 -13.83 5.35
CA GLN A 858 -24.32 -12.82 6.13
C GLN A 858 -22.85 -12.66 5.70
N ILE A 859 -22.16 -13.76 5.34
CA ILE A 859 -20.78 -13.69 4.80
C ILE A 859 -20.73 -12.90 3.48
N ILE A 860 -21.76 -13.00 2.64
CA ILE A 860 -21.85 -12.23 1.39
C ILE A 860 -22.16 -10.74 1.66
N GLU A 861 -22.98 -10.44 2.67
CA GLU A 861 -23.45 -9.08 2.96
C GLU A 861 -22.46 -8.24 3.79
N ASP A 862 -21.86 -8.81 4.85
CA ASP A 862 -21.09 -8.05 5.85
C ASP A 862 -19.58 -7.97 5.54
N GLU A 863 -18.96 -9.02 4.98
CA GLU A 863 -17.49 -9.09 4.86
C GLU A 863 -16.95 -9.00 3.43
N GLY A 864 -17.77 -9.20 2.39
CA GLY A 864 -17.31 -9.21 1.00
C GLY A 864 -16.22 -10.25 0.69
N ALA A 865 -15.94 -11.18 1.61
CA ALA A 865 -14.88 -12.18 1.53
C ALA A 865 -15.16 -13.25 0.45
N LEU A 866 -16.44 -13.61 0.28
CA LEU A 866 -16.92 -14.55 -0.74
C LEU A 866 -18.08 -13.95 -1.52
N SER A 867 -18.01 -14.06 -2.85
CA SER A 867 -19.10 -13.70 -3.77
C SER A 867 -20.12 -14.83 -3.89
N LEU A 868 -21.35 -14.48 -4.28
CA LEU A 868 -22.41 -15.44 -4.61
C LEU A 868 -21.92 -16.52 -5.60
N HIS A 869 -21.18 -16.11 -6.63
CA HIS A 869 -20.64 -17.04 -7.62
C HIS A 869 -19.68 -18.06 -7.01
N GLN A 870 -18.78 -17.62 -6.12
CA GLN A 870 -17.85 -18.52 -5.43
C GLN A 870 -18.59 -19.53 -4.55
N ILE A 871 -19.61 -19.11 -3.79
CA ILE A 871 -20.40 -20.02 -2.95
C ILE A 871 -21.17 -21.04 -3.80
N ILE A 872 -21.78 -20.60 -4.92
CA ILE A 872 -22.43 -21.51 -5.87
C ILE A 872 -21.43 -22.53 -6.41
N GLN A 873 -20.23 -22.10 -6.79
CA GLN A 873 -19.18 -23.00 -7.23
C GLN A 873 -18.78 -24.02 -6.17
N VAL A 874 -18.66 -23.62 -4.89
CA VAL A 874 -18.40 -24.56 -3.78
C VAL A 874 -19.48 -25.65 -3.70
N PHE A 875 -20.76 -25.27 -3.79
CA PHE A 875 -21.86 -26.24 -3.79
C PHE A 875 -21.80 -27.19 -5.00
N LEU A 876 -21.51 -26.66 -6.19
CA LEU A 876 -21.42 -27.45 -7.42
C LEU A 876 -20.26 -28.43 -7.43
N GLU A 877 -19.16 -28.13 -6.72
CA GLU A 877 -18.06 -29.07 -6.55
C GLU A 877 -18.33 -30.09 -5.43
N TYR A 878 -19.03 -29.66 -4.36
CA TYR A 878 -19.37 -30.53 -3.24
C TYR A 878 -20.42 -31.58 -3.59
N LEU A 879 -21.49 -31.22 -4.32
CA LEU A 879 -22.62 -32.10 -4.62
C LEU A 879 -22.23 -33.40 -5.36
N PRO A 880 -21.40 -33.39 -6.43
CA PRO A 880 -21.01 -34.61 -7.14
C PRO A 880 -20.20 -35.59 -6.26
N SER A 881 -19.52 -35.08 -5.24
CA SER A 881 -18.67 -35.89 -4.35
C SER A 881 -19.46 -36.65 -3.27
N ARG A 882 -20.73 -36.30 -3.03
CA ARG A 882 -21.58 -36.88 -1.99
C ARG A 882 -22.78 -37.61 -2.61
N VAL A 883 -22.87 -38.91 -2.40
CA VAL A 883 -23.98 -39.76 -2.91
C VAL A 883 -24.92 -40.14 -1.77
N GLY A 884 -26.23 -40.16 -2.03
CA GLY A 884 -27.23 -40.63 -1.06
C GLY A 884 -27.76 -39.53 -0.14
N ARG A 885 -27.79 -39.78 1.18
CA ARG A 885 -28.42 -38.91 2.18
C ARG A 885 -27.73 -37.54 2.28
N ASP A 886 -26.40 -37.51 2.24
CA ASP A 886 -25.63 -36.28 2.40
C ASP A 886 -25.78 -35.35 1.18
N GLY A 887 -25.82 -35.94 -0.03
CA GLY A 887 -26.11 -35.19 -1.26
C GLY A 887 -27.53 -34.59 -1.24
N HIS A 888 -28.51 -35.30 -0.68
CA HIS A 888 -29.86 -34.77 -0.50
C HIS A 888 -29.91 -33.60 0.48
N ASN A 889 -29.22 -33.70 1.62
CA ASN A 889 -29.15 -32.63 2.62
C ASN A 889 -28.44 -31.38 2.07
N ALA A 890 -27.34 -31.56 1.33
CA ALA A 890 -26.63 -30.47 0.68
C ALA A 890 -27.50 -29.77 -0.39
N ALA A 891 -28.23 -30.54 -1.20
CA ALA A 891 -29.15 -29.99 -2.20
C ALA A 891 -30.34 -29.24 -1.56
N ALA A 892 -30.88 -29.76 -0.46
CA ALA A 892 -31.91 -29.09 0.33
C ALA A 892 -31.38 -27.76 0.93
N THR A 893 -30.14 -27.76 1.42
CA THR A 893 -29.50 -26.56 1.97
C THR A 893 -29.23 -25.51 0.89
N LEU A 894 -28.75 -25.92 -0.29
CA LEU A 894 -28.59 -25.03 -1.44
C LEU A 894 -29.92 -24.37 -1.83
N GLN A 895 -31.02 -25.13 -1.85
CA GLN A 895 -32.34 -24.58 -2.13
C GLN A 895 -32.75 -23.52 -1.09
N VAL A 896 -32.61 -23.82 0.21
CA VAL A 896 -32.95 -22.88 1.29
C VAL A 896 -32.09 -21.61 1.21
N PHE A 897 -30.79 -21.75 0.95
CA PHE A 897 -29.87 -20.64 0.74
C PHE A 897 -30.30 -19.75 -0.43
N LEU A 898 -30.58 -20.33 -1.61
CA LEU A 898 -31.00 -19.56 -2.79
C LEU A 898 -32.36 -18.88 -2.58
N GLU A 899 -33.32 -19.55 -1.94
CA GLU A 899 -34.63 -18.97 -1.61
C GLU A 899 -34.49 -17.74 -0.70
N LYS A 900 -33.72 -17.84 0.38
CA LYS A 900 -33.48 -16.74 1.34
C LYS A 900 -32.63 -15.63 0.74
N TYR A 901 -31.50 -15.96 0.11
CA TYR A 901 -30.58 -14.97 -0.47
C TYR A 901 -31.29 -14.08 -1.48
N LEU A 902 -32.01 -14.68 -2.42
CA LEU A 902 -32.73 -13.91 -3.43
C LEU A 902 -33.89 -13.13 -2.79
N HIS A 903 -34.57 -13.69 -1.78
CA HIS A 903 -35.62 -12.97 -1.07
C HIS A 903 -35.07 -11.69 -0.42
N ASP A 904 -33.94 -11.81 0.29
CA ASP A 904 -33.31 -10.70 1.00
C ASP A 904 -32.71 -9.69 0.02
N TYR A 905 -32.08 -10.14 -1.06
CA TYR A 905 -31.57 -9.28 -2.14
C TYR A 905 -32.66 -8.38 -2.76
N PHE A 906 -33.87 -8.92 -2.96
CA PHE A 906 -34.99 -8.16 -3.54
C PHE A 906 -35.86 -7.43 -2.48
N SER A 907 -35.77 -7.79 -1.21
CA SER A 907 -36.54 -7.18 -0.11
C SER A 907 -35.78 -6.03 0.57
N SER A 908 -34.52 -6.23 0.92
CA SER A 908 -33.67 -5.26 1.66
C SER A 908 -33.46 -3.94 0.90
N LYS A 909 -33.28 -4.02 -0.43
CA LYS A 909 -33.06 -2.83 -1.26
C LYS A 909 -34.33 -1.98 -1.43
N SER A 910 -35.53 -2.46 -1.10
CA SER A 910 -36.79 -1.78 -1.42
C SER A 910 -37.15 -0.55 -0.58
N MET A 911 -36.33 -0.16 0.41
CA MET A 911 -36.47 1.12 1.09
C MET A 911 -35.13 1.85 1.18
N THR A 912 -35.08 3.03 0.55
CA THR A 912 -34.18 4.19 0.80
C THR A 912 -33.15 4.58 -0.26
N GLU A 913 -32.72 3.76 -1.23
CA GLU A 913 -31.86 4.24 -2.34
C GLU A 913 -32.09 3.51 -3.66
N TRP A 914 -33.19 3.81 -4.36
CA TRP A 914 -33.35 3.41 -5.77
C TRP A 914 -33.27 4.64 -6.67
N PRO A 915 -32.27 4.75 -7.57
CA PRO A 915 -32.36 5.65 -8.72
C PRO A 915 -33.56 5.20 -9.58
N PRO A 916 -34.33 6.11 -10.22
CA PRO A 916 -35.60 5.77 -10.87
C PRO A 916 -35.46 4.94 -12.16
N VAL A 917 -34.27 4.45 -12.49
CA VAL A 917 -34.01 3.65 -13.70
C VAL A 917 -32.96 2.57 -13.36
N LEU A 918 -33.39 1.45 -12.77
CA LEU A 918 -32.59 0.23 -12.84
C LEU A 918 -32.82 -0.39 -14.23
N ASN A 919 -31.72 -0.56 -14.97
CA ASN A 919 -31.77 -1.17 -16.29
C ASN A 919 -32.12 -2.65 -16.12
N LYS A 920 -33.33 -3.08 -16.52
CA LYS A 920 -33.78 -4.50 -16.48
C LYS A 920 -32.76 -5.47 -17.10
N ASN A 921 -31.88 -4.95 -17.94
CA ASN A 921 -30.80 -5.66 -18.62
C ASN A 921 -29.60 -5.98 -17.72
N GLN A 922 -29.33 -5.20 -16.66
CA GLN A 922 -28.13 -5.36 -15.82
C GLN A 922 -28.23 -6.57 -14.87
N ILE A 923 -29.41 -6.85 -14.31
CA ILE A 923 -29.68 -8.06 -13.50
C ILE A 923 -29.67 -9.31 -14.39
N ARG A 924 -30.16 -9.20 -15.64
CA ARG A 924 -30.13 -10.29 -16.63
C ARG A 924 -28.72 -10.62 -17.11
N SER A 925 -27.78 -9.68 -17.00
CA SER A 925 -26.38 -9.88 -17.38
C SER A 925 -25.46 -10.32 -16.22
N ASP A 926 -25.95 -10.30 -14.98
CA ASP A 926 -25.16 -10.77 -13.84
C ASP A 926 -25.12 -12.30 -13.83
N PHE A 927 -23.97 -12.85 -14.20
CA PHE A 927 -23.73 -14.29 -14.32
C PHE A 927 -24.10 -15.05 -13.04
N ALA A 928 -23.79 -14.51 -11.87
CA ALA A 928 -24.00 -15.19 -10.58
C ALA A 928 -25.50 -15.32 -10.25
N LEU A 929 -26.26 -14.26 -10.49
CA LEU A 929 -27.71 -14.27 -10.30
C LEU A 929 -28.40 -15.18 -11.33
N VAL A 930 -27.93 -15.18 -12.58
CA VAL A 930 -28.46 -16.08 -13.61
C VAL A 930 -28.25 -17.54 -13.22
N GLU A 931 -27.07 -17.90 -12.74
CA GLU A 931 -26.75 -19.25 -12.27
C GLU A 931 -27.58 -19.64 -11.04
N ALA A 932 -27.73 -18.73 -10.07
CA ALA A 932 -28.60 -18.91 -8.89
C ALA A 932 -30.05 -19.25 -9.28
N PHE A 933 -30.65 -18.48 -10.20
CA PHE A 933 -32.01 -18.73 -10.68
C PHE A 933 -32.14 -20.07 -11.39
N LYS A 934 -31.17 -20.42 -12.25
CA LYS A 934 -31.17 -21.72 -12.94
C LYS A 934 -31.11 -22.89 -11.96
N LEU A 935 -30.22 -22.83 -10.97
CA LEU A 935 -30.08 -23.88 -9.95
C LEU A 935 -31.34 -24.02 -9.10
N LEU A 936 -31.97 -22.91 -8.72
CA LEU A 936 -33.22 -22.92 -7.97
C LEU A 936 -34.36 -23.56 -8.78
N VAL A 937 -34.49 -23.19 -10.06
CA VAL A 937 -35.49 -23.78 -10.98
C VAL A 937 -35.26 -25.28 -11.17
N ARG A 938 -34.01 -25.70 -11.39
CA ARG A 938 -33.65 -27.12 -11.47
C ARG A 938 -34.00 -27.89 -10.19
N SER A 939 -33.78 -27.29 -9.02
CA SER A 939 -34.13 -27.90 -7.73
C SER A 939 -35.63 -28.14 -7.62
N TYR A 940 -36.47 -27.14 -7.94
CA TYR A 940 -37.92 -27.29 -7.94
C TYR A 940 -38.41 -28.34 -8.95
N LEU A 941 -37.89 -28.32 -10.18
CA LEU A 941 -38.22 -29.34 -11.19
C LEU A 941 -37.81 -30.75 -10.77
N GLY A 942 -36.65 -30.88 -10.12
CA GLY A 942 -36.17 -32.14 -9.53
C GLY A 942 -37.12 -32.68 -8.47
N LYS A 943 -37.56 -31.85 -7.52
CA LYS A 943 -38.54 -32.26 -6.50
C LYS A 943 -39.90 -32.62 -7.07
N LEU A 944 -40.36 -31.90 -8.10
CA LEU A 944 -41.61 -32.19 -8.81
C LEU A 944 -41.62 -33.54 -9.55
N THR A 945 -40.46 -34.11 -9.85
CA THR A 945 -40.36 -35.47 -10.43
C THR A 945 -40.15 -36.55 -9.37
N GLN A 946 -39.46 -36.24 -8.27
CA GLN A 946 -39.22 -37.17 -7.16
C GLN A 946 -40.50 -37.53 -6.39
N THR A 947 -41.50 -36.64 -6.32
CA THR A 947 -42.82 -36.91 -5.72
C THR A 947 -43.58 -38.06 -6.39
N LYS A 948 -43.20 -38.49 -7.61
CA LYS A 948 -43.75 -39.69 -8.26
C LYS A 948 -43.01 -40.98 -7.91
N VAL A 949 -41.76 -40.90 -7.44
CA VAL A 949 -40.85 -42.05 -7.27
C VAL A 949 -40.74 -42.49 -5.80
N TYR A 950 -40.77 -41.55 -4.85
CA TYR A 950 -40.78 -41.84 -3.41
C TYR A 950 -42.06 -41.28 -2.80
N LYS A 951 -43.04 -42.15 -2.49
CA LYS A 951 -44.07 -41.82 -1.50
C LYS A 951 -43.39 -41.80 -0.13
N THR A 952 -42.84 -40.66 0.26
CA THR A 952 -42.36 -40.46 1.62
C THR A 952 -43.57 -40.39 2.56
N ASP A 953 -43.66 -41.33 3.51
CA ASP A 953 -44.63 -41.28 4.59
C ASP A 953 -44.53 -39.93 5.32
N PRO A 954 -45.67 -39.27 5.61
CA PRO A 954 -45.67 -38.02 6.34
C PRO A 954 -45.39 -38.32 7.81
N LYS A 955 -44.13 -38.18 8.24
CA LYS A 955 -43.84 -38.04 9.67
C LYS A 955 -43.99 -36.58 10.06
N ASP A 956 -45.09 -36.32 10.76
CA ASP A 956 -45.32 -35.25 11.74
C ASP A 956 -44.54 -33.93 11.55
N ASP A 957 -44.98 -33.08 10.62
CA ASP A 957 -44.91 -31.63 10.83
C ASP A 957 -46.15 -31.23 11.64
N GLN A 958 -46.15 -31.58 12.93
CA GLN A 958 -47.08 -30.98 13.88
C GLN A 958 -46.56 -29.60 14.29
N GLY A 959 -47.26 -28.59 13.80
CA GLY A 959 -47.48 -27.35 14.53
C GLY A 959 -46.39 -26.29 14.39
N GLU A 960 -46.55 -25.43 13.40
CA GLU A 960 -46.37 -24.00 13.62
C GLU A 960 -47.31 -23.22 12.69
N ASN A 961 -48.27 -22.53 13.31
CA ASN A 961 -49.08 -21.50 12.67
C ASN A 961 -48.15 -20.38 12.22
N ASP A 962 -47.82 -20.30 10.94
CA ASP A 962 -47.32 -19.06 10.36
C ASP A 962 -47.69 -18.96 8.88
N LYS A 963 -48.03 -17.73 8.46
CA LYS A 963 -48.33 -17.41 7.07
C LYS A 963 -47.09 -17.71 6.21
N GLU A 964 -46.98 -18.91 5.63
CA GLU A 964 -45.86 -19.30 4.75
C GLU A 964 -45.70 -18.24 3.65
N TYR A 965 -44.64 -17.43 3.77
CA TYR A 965 -44.34 -16.36 2.84
C TYR A 965 -43.60 -16.95 1.65
N PHE A 966 -44.29 -17.13 0.52
CA PHE A 966 -43.64 -17.64 -0.69
C PHE A 966 -42.88 -16.52 -1.40
N MET A 967 -41.63 -16.79 -1.74
CA MET A 967 -40.79 -15.92 -2.55
C MET A 967 -41.51 -15.53 -3.86
N PHE A 968 -41.53 -14.25 -4.19
CA PHE A 968 -42.21 -13.69 -5.37
C PHE A 968 -43.72 -13.99 -5.49
N ALA A 969 -44.40 -14.39 -4.42
CA ALA A 969 -45.85 -14.66 -4.45
C ALA A 969 -46.66 -13.51 -5.06
N LYS A 970 -46.24 -12.25 -4.81
CA LYS A 970 -46.87 -11.03 -5.35
C LYS A 970 -46.89 -10.96 -6.89
N TYR A 971 -45.97 -11.65 -7.56
CA TYR A 971 -45.87 -11.65 -9.01
C TYR A 971 -46.66 -12.78 -9.67
N ARG A 972 -47.14 -13.76 -8.89
CA ARG A 972 -47.89 -14.91 -9.42
C ARG A 972 -49.27 -14.44 -9.94
N PRO A 973 -49.57 -14.58 -11.25
CA PRO A 973 -50.85 -14.19 -11.80
C PRO A 973 -52.01 -14.98 -11.22
N SER A 974 -53.16 -14.33 -11.10
CA SER A 974 -54.37 -14.90 -10.52
C SER A 974 -55.02 -15.97 -11.42
N TYR A 975 -54.80 -15.89 -12.75
CA TYR A 975 -55.33 -16.87 -13.70
C TYR A 975 -54.81 -18.30 -13.46
N LEU A 976 -53.62 -18.45 -12.87
CA LEU A 976 -53.05 -19.76 -12.55
C LEU A 976 -53.89 -20.55 -11.53
N ASN A 977 -54.67 -19.87 -10.68
CA ASN A 977 -55.63 -20.52 -9.79
C ASN A 977 -56.80 -21.17 -10.55
N LYS A 978 -57.09 -20.69 -11.76
CA LYS A 978 -58.13 -21.21 -12.65
C LYS A 978 -57.61 -22.27 -13.63
N MET A 979 -56.33 -22.63 -13.54
CA MET A 979 -55.68 -23.67 -14.36
C MET A 979 -55.47 -24.97 -13.57
N PRO A 980 -55.38 -26.13 -14.24
CA PRO A 980 -54.94 -27.38 -13.62
C PRO A 980 -53.51 -27.22 -13.05
N PRO A 981 -53.22 -27.69 -11.82
CA PRO A 981 -54.01 -28.63 -11.00
C PRO A 981 -54.97 -27.97 -9.98
N TYR A 982 -55.02 -26.64 -9.90
CA TYR A 982 -55.82 -25.92 -8.89
C TYR A 982 -57.31 -25.91 -9.22
N ALA A 983 -57.68 -25.75 -10.50
CA ALA A 983 -59.05 -25.86 -10.97
C ALA A 983 -59.32 -27.28 -11.51
N LYS A 984 -60.16 -28.04 -10.80
CA LYS A 984 -60.51 -29.43 -11.16
C LYS A 984 -61.77 -29.56 -12.00
N ASP A 985 -62.44 -28.46 -12.31
CA ASP A 985 -63.83 -28.53 -12.76
C ASP A 985 -63.97 -28.81 -14.27
N TYR A 986 -62.97 -28.51 -15.10
CA TYR A 986 -63.12 -28.61 -16.55
C TYR A 986 -62.87 -30.01 -17.15
N GLN A 987 -61.90 -30.79 -16.63
CA GLN A 987 -61.67 -32.15 -17.14
C GLN A 987 -62.83 -33.12 -16.84
N LYS A 988 -63.67 -32.79 -15.85
CA LYS A 988 -64.91 -33.53 -15.59
C LYS A 988 -66.03 -33.11 -16.54
N ILE A 989 -66.11 -31.82 -16.90
CA ILE A 989 -67.11 -31.29 -17.83
C ILE A 989 -66.90 -31.83 -19.26
N LEU A 990 -65.66 -31.99 -19.73
CA LEU A 990 -65.37 -32.55 -21.06
C LEU A 990 -65.70 -34.04 -21.22
N ASN A 991 -65.93 -34.79 -20.13
CA ASN A 991 -66.12 -36.24 -20.15
C ASN A 991 -67.57 -36.69 -19.84
N LEU A 992 -68.53 -35.77 -19.71
CA LEU A 992 -69.92 -36.07 -19.40
C LEU A 992 -70.81 -35.81 -20.63
N ASN A 993 -71.27 -36.87 -21.29
CA ASN A 993 -72.08 -36.78 -22.51
C ASN A 993 -73.61 -36.71 -22.26
N ASP A 994 -74.10 -36.56 -21.02
CA ASP A 994 -75.53 -36.53 -20.74
C ASP A 994 -75.94 -35.49 -19.68
N PHE A 995 -76.90 -34.65 -20.03
CA PHE A 995 -77.41 -33.49 -19.27
C PHE A 995 -78.19 -33.83 -17.98
N LYS A 996 -78.21 -35.09 -17.53
CA LYS A 996 -79.03 -35.53 -16.38
C LYS A 996 -78.30 -35.59 -15.03
N ASP A 997 -76.99 -35.44 -14.99
CA ASP A 997 -76.22 -35.51 -13.73
C ASP A 997 -75.89 -34.14 -13.11
N LEU A 998 -76.41 -33.03 -13.66
CA LEU A 998 -76.17 -31.68 -13.11
C LEU A 998 -76.74 -31.46 -11.71
N THR A 999 -77.69 -32.28 -11.26
CA THR A 999 -78.30 -32.18 -9.92
C THR A 999 -77.54 -32.95 -8.83
N ASN A 1000 -76.54 -33.77 -9.19
CA ASN A 1000 -75.75 -34.55 -8.22
C ASN A 1000 -74.31 -34.02 -7.99
N PHE A 1001 -73.95 -32.86 -8.56
CA PHE A 1001 -72.60 -32.29 -8.42
C PHE A 1001 -72.23 -31.80 -7.00
N ASN A 1002 -73.20 -31.64 -6.09
CA ASN A 1002 -72.91 -31.18 -4.73
C ASN A 1002 -72.40 -32.27 -3.78
N ASN A 1003 -72.40 -33.56 -4.16
CA ASN A 1003 -72.13 -34.65 -3.20
C ASN A 1003 -71.12 -35.73 -3.69
N ALA A 1004 -70.10 -35.37 -4.46
CA ALA A 1004 -68.99 -36.29 -4.78
C ALA A 1004 -67.67 -35.83 -4.13
N SER A 1005 -67.27 -36.57 -3.10
CA SER A 1005 -66.04 -36.48 -2.30
C SER A 1005 -64.82 -35.82 -2.97
N LYS A 1006 -64.31 -34.76 -2.33
CA LYS A 1006 -63.01 -34.13 -2.57
C LYS A 1006 -61.90 -35.15 -2.31
N SER A 1007 -61.38 -35.82 -3.35
CA SER A 1007 -60.03 -36.35 -3.27
C SER A 1007 -59.06 -35.17 -3.37
N GLU A 1008 -58.58 -34.69 -2.22
CA GLU A 1008 -57.50 -33.71 -2.15
C GLU A 1008 -56.21 -34.35 -2.67
N THR A 1009 -56.00 -34.27 -3.99
CA THR A 1009 -54.64 -34.37 -4.53
C THR A 1009 -53.86 -33.20 -3.96
N ILE A 1010 -52.98 -33.48 -2.99
CA ILE A 1010 -52.09 -32.48 -2.38
C ILE A 1010 -51.27 -31.87 -3.51
N ILE A 1011 -51.46 -30.57 -3.75
CA ILE A 1011 -50.72 -29.85 -4.80
C ILE A 1011 -49.30 -29.63 -4.26
N PRO A 1012 -48.24 -30.05 -4.99
CA PRO A 1012 -46.87 -29.86 -4.53
C PRO A 1012 -46.59 -28.38 -4.27
N LYS A 1013 -46.07 -28.05 -3.08
CA LYS A 1013 -45.72 -26.67 -2.71
C LYS A 1013 -44.67 -26.08 -3.67
N GLU A 1014 -43.81 -26.92 -4.23
CA GLU A 1014 -42.79 -26.60 -5.22
C GLU A 1014 -43.39 -26.09 -6.53
N LEU A 1015 -44.58 -26.56 -6.92
CA LEU A 1015 -45.26 -26.05 -8.11
C LEU A 1015 -45.68 -24.60 -7.92
N PHE A 1016 -46.19 -24.25 -6.75
CA PHE A 1016 -46.55 -22.88 -6.42
C PHE A 1016 -45.30 -21.98 -6.39
N LYS A 1017 -44.21 -22.43 -5.77
CA LYS A 1017 -42.92 -21.71 -5.74
C LYS A 1017 -42.38 -21.48 -7.15
N LEU A 1018 -42.37 -22.51 -8.00
CA LEU A 1018 -41.90 -22.41 -9.38
C LEU A 1018 -42.76 -21.45 -10.20
N GLN A 1019 -44.09 -21.50 -10.08
CA GLN A 1019 -45.00 -20.57 -10.74
C GLN A 1019 -44.74 -19.11 -10.34
N SER A 1020 -44.49 -18.85 -9.05
CA SER A 1020 -44.14 -17.52 -8.55
C SER A 1020 -42.80 -17.01 -9.09
N VAL A 1021 -41.76 -17.87 -9.13
CA VAL A 1021 -40.44 -17.53 -9.69
C VAL A 1021 -40.52 -17.26 -11.19
N LEU A 1022 -41.21 -18.10 -11.96
CA LEU A 1022 -41.37 -17.94 -13.41
C LEU A 1022 -42.16 -16.68 -13.78
N SER A 1023 -43.02 -16.21 -12.87
CA SER A 1023 -43.82 -15.00 -13.08
C SER A 1023 -43.09 -13.70 -12.69
N CYS A 1024 -41.88 -13.82 -12.12
CA CYS A 1024 -41.09 -12.67 -11.68
C CYS A 1024 -40.51 -11.88 -12.86
N GLU A 1025 -40.58 -10.55 -12.80
CA GLU A 1025 -40.06 -9.67 -13.87
C GLU A 1025 -38.53 -9.72 -14.05
N PHE A 1026 -37.82 -10.17 -13.02
CA PHE A 1026 -36.35 -10.23 -12.97
C PHE A 1026 -35.77 -11.57 -13.45
N LEU A 1027 -36.61 -12.51 -13.88
CA LEU A 1027 -36.17 -13.85 -14.31
C LEU A 1027 -35.28 -13.79 -15.58
N PRO A 1028 -34.13 -14.49 -15.59
CA PRO A 1028 -33.32 -14.69 -16.78
C PRO A 1028 -34.03 -15.54 -17.86
N VAL A 1029 -33.79 -15.23 -19.13
CA VAL A 1029 -34.44 -15.89 -20.27
C VAL A 1029 -34.02 -17.36 -20.41
N GLU A 1030 -32.81 -17.69 -19.97
CA GLU A 1030 -32.25 -19.04 -19.98
C GLU A 1030 -33.04 -19.99 -19.08
N CYS A 1031 -33.63 -19.50 -17.99
CA CYS A 1031 -34.47 -20.32 -17.09
C CYS A 1031 -35.72 -20.83 -17.81
N LEU A 1032 -36.31 -20.01 -18.69
CA LEU A 1032 -37.48 -20.40 -19.50
C LEU A 1032 -37.14 -21.52 -20.49
N HIS A 1033 -35.93 -21.48 -21.07
CA HIS A 1033 -35.44 -22.52 -21.97
C HIS A 1033 -35.26 -23.85 -21.23
N GLU A 1034 -34.70 -23.83 -20.02
CA GLU A 1034 -34.53 -25.02 -19.18
C GLU A 1034 -35.87 -25.65 -18.81
N VAL A 1035 -36.86 -24.84 -18.39
CA VAL A 1035 -38.21 -25.34 -18.09
C VAL A 1035 -38.86 -25.92 -19.35
N LYS A 1036 -38.77 -25.26 -20.51
CA LYS A 1036 -39.34 -25.75 -21.76
C LYS A 1036 -38.74 -27.10 -22.16
N GLN A 1037 -37.42 -27.23 -22.14
CA GLN A 1037 -36.71 -28.50 -22.42
C GLN A 1037 -37.10 -29.61 -21.43
N PHE A 1038 -37.29 -29.26 -20.15
CA PHE A 1038 -37.75 -30.21 -19.14
C PHE A 1038 -39.18 -30.70 -19.40
N LEU A 1039 -40.10 -29.80 -19.75
CA LEU A 1039 -41.50 -30.13 -20.03
C LEU A 1039 -41.71 -30.90 -21.34
N GLU A 1040 -40.75 -30.86 -22.26
CA GLU A 1040 -40.71 -31.69 -23.46
C GLU A 1040 -40.33 -33.14 -23.15
N THR A 1041 -39.55 -33.37 -22.08
CA THR A 1041 -39.01 -34.69 -21.71
C THR A 1041 -39.78 -35.38 -20.57
N GLN A 1042 -40.43 -34.63 -19.68
CA GLN A 1042 -41.10 -35.14 -18.48
C GLN A 1042 -42.54 -34.64 -18.35
N ASN A 1043 -43.45 -35.50 -17.89
CA ASN A 1043 -44.85 -35.14 -17.65
C ASN A 1043 -45.12 -34.89 -16.15
N ILE A 1044 -45.22 -33.62 -15.74
CA ILE A 1044 -45.46 -33.19 -14.36
C ILE A 1044 -46.88 -32.65 -14.19
N ASP A 1045 -47.44 -32.75 -12.99
CA ASP A 1045 -48.68 -32.06 -12.62
C ASP A 1045 -48.49 -30.52 -12.69
N GLY A 1046 -49.34 -29.83 -13.45
CA GLY A 1046 -49.17 -28.40 -13.75
C GLY A 1046 -48.37 -28.10 -15.02
N ASN A 1047 -48.05 -29.10 -15.86
CA ASN A 1047 -47.38 -28.93 -17.15
C ASN A 1047 -47.97 -27.80 -18.01
N LEU A 1048 -49.30 -27.76 -18.18
CA LEU A 1048 -49.98 -26.70 -18.93
C LEU A 1048 -49.74 -25.30 -18.33
N SER A 1049 -49.77 -25.18 -17.00
CA SER A 1049 -49.54 -23.90 -16.30
C SER A 1049 -48.11 -23.40 -16.47
N LEU A 1050 -47.12 -24.30 -16.47
CA LEU A 1050 -45.71 -23.95 -16.66
C LEU A 1050 -45.41 -23.64 -18.13
N LYS A 1051 -46.00 -24.39 -19.08
CA LYS A 1051 -45.91 -24.12 -20.53
C LYS A 1051 -46.41 -22.73 -20.88
N VAL A 1052 -47.59 -22.37 -20.35
CA VAL A 1052 -48.19 -21.05 -20.57
C VAL A 1052 -47.30 -19.92 -20.04
N LEU A 1053 -46.64 -20.11 -18.90
CA LEU A 1053 -45.69 -19.11 -18.36
C LEU A 1053 -44.41 -18.96 -19.19
N CYS A 1054 -44.03 -19.97 -19.99
CA CYS A 1054 -42.79 -19.95 -20.78
C CYS A 1054 -42.97 -19.34 -22.19
N ILE A 1055 -44.20 -19.16 -22.66
CA ILE A 1055 -44.48 -18.65 -24.02
C ILE A 1055 -44.58 -17.12 -23.97
N GLN A 1056 -43.79 -16.44 -24.80
CA GLN A 1056 -43.79 -14.98 -24.90
C GLN A 1056 -44.88 -14.44 -25.83
N ASN A 1057 -45.34 -15.25 -26.80
CA ASN A 1057 -46.40 -14.86 -27.72
C ASN A 1057 -47.77 -14.99 -27.04
N MET A 1058 -48.40 -13.85 -26.72
CA MET A 1058 -49.71 -13.84 -26.06
C MET A 1058 -50.82 -14.46 -26.92
N GLU A 1059 -50.75 -14.35 -28.24
CA GLU A 1059 -51.76 -14.92 -29.15
C GLU A 1059 -51.73 -16.46 -29.09
N GLU A 1060 -50.52 -17.03 -29.08
CA GLU A 1060 -50.29 -18.47 -28.92
C GLU A 1060 -50.71 -18.98 -27.54
N VAL A 1061 -50.47 -18.21 -26.48
CA VAL A 1061 -50.96 -18.57 -25.14
C VAL A 1061 -52.49 -18.56 -25.12
N THR A 1062 -53.11 -17.55 -25.71
CA THR A 1062 -54.57 -17.42 -25.72
C THR A 1062 -55.23 -18.55 -26.51
N THR A 1063 -54.65 -19.01 -27.62
CA THR A 1063 -55.15 -20.19 -28.34
C THR A 1063 -54.99 -21.47 -27.51
N ILE A 1064 -53.82 -21.69 -26.89
CA ILE A 1064 -53.56 -22.85 -26.02
C ILE A 1064 -54.52 -22.86 -24.82
N LEU A 1065 -54.78 -21.72 -24.21
CA LEU A 1065 -55.72 -21.57 -23.10
C LEU A 1065 -57.16 -21.79 -23.56
N MET A 1066 -57.56 -21.26 -24.72
CA MET A 1066 -58.90 -21.49 -25.29
C MET A 1066 -59.15 -22.97 -25.60
N ASP A 1067 -58.13 -23.69 -26.05
CA ASP A 1067 -58.24 -25.11 -26.41
C ASP A 1067 -58.20 -26.05 -25.18
N ASN A 1068 -57.41 -25.74 -24.15
CA ASN A 1068 -57.16 -26.65 -23.03
C ASN A 1068 -57.83 -26.24 -21.70
N CYS A 1069 -58.06 -24.95 -21.48
CA CYS A 1069 -58.66 -24.43 -20.23
C CYS A 1069 -59.35 -23.05 -20.44
N PRO A 1070 -60.45 -23.00 -21.21
CA PRO A 1070 -61.14 -21.76 -21.57
C PRO A 1070 -61.60 -20.92 -20.37
N GLN A 1071 -61.85 -21.55 -19.20
CA GLN A 1071 -62.19 -20.87 -17.95
C GLN A 1071 -61.10 -19.94 -17.40
N ALA A 1072 -59.83 -20.15 -17.78
CA ALA A 1072 -58.70 -19.32 -17.35
C ALA A 1072 -58.48 -18.12 -18.29
N VAL A 1073 -59.00 -18.16 -19.52
CA VAL A 1073 -58.70 -17.17 -20.59
C VAL A 1073 -59.12 -15.76 -20.20
N VAL A 1074 -60.33 -15.59 -19.65
CA VAL A 1074 -60.82 -14.28 -19.22
C VAL A 1074 -59.94 -13.69 -18.13
N GLN A 1075 -59.50 -14.52 -17.16
CA GLN A 1075 -58.63 -14.06 -16.09
C GLN A 1075 -57.20 -13.81 -16.60
N TYR A 1076 -56.72 -14.60 -17.55
CA TYR A 1076 -55.43 -14.39 -18.21
C TYR A 1076 -55.39 -13.06 -18.96
N ALA A 1077 -56.44 -12.75 -19.72
CA ALA A 1077 -56.58 -11.48 -20.42
C ALA A 1077 -56.59 -10.29 -19.43
N LYS A 1078 -57.32 -10.41 -18.31
CA LYS A 1078 -57.32 -9.40 -17.23
C LYS A 1078 -55.93 -9.19 -16.62
N ASP A 1079 -55.16 -10.25 -16.43
CA ASP A 1079 -53.86 -10.20 -15.76
C ASP A 1079 -52.71 -9.75 -16.69
N LYS A 1080 -52.81 -9.93 -18.02
CA LYS A 1080 -51.68 -9.79 -18.96
C LYS A 1080 -51.88 -8.83 -20.14
N TYR A 1081 -53.11 -8.57 -20.59
CA TYR A 1081 -53.32 -7.74 -21.79
C TYR A 1081 -53.13 -6.26 -21.48
N THR A 1082 -52.37 -5.57 -22.34
CA THR A 1082 -52.10 -4.13 -22.22
C THR A 1082 -52.36 -3.36 -23.51
N LYS A 1083 -52.42 -4.04 -24.66
CA LYS A 1083 -52.62 -3.40 -25.97
C LYS A 1083 -54.03 -3.66 -26.52
N ASP A 1084 -54.55 -2.68 -27.25
CA ASP A 1084 -55.83 -2.77 -27.96
C ASP A 1084 -55.88 -3.97 -28.93
N THR A 1085 -54.78 -4.27 -29.61
CA THR A 1085 -54.70 -5.36 -30.60
C THR A 1085 -54.88 -6.75 -29.98
N GLU A 1086 -54.44 -6.94 -28.73
CA GLU A 1086 -54.54 -8.23 -28.01
C GLU A 1086 -56.00 -8.53 -27.64
N TRP A 1087 -56.74 -7.50 -27.21
CA TRP A 1087 -58.17 -7.59 -26.96
C TRP A 1087 -58.97 -7.87 -28.22
N LYS A 1088 -58.58 -7.24 -29.35
CA LYS A 1088 -59.22 -7.48 -30.66
C LYS A 1088 -59.04 -8.93 -31.10
N TYR A 1089 -57.81 -9.44 -31.01
CA TYR A 1089 -57.50 -10.84 -31.33
C TYR A 1089 -58.30 -11.83 -30.46
N LEU A 1090 -58.43 -11.57 -29.16
CA LEU A 1090 -59.23 -12.43 -28.27
C LEU A 1090 -60.72 -12.47 -28.66
N ILE A 1091 -61.28 -11.33 -29.08
CA ILE A 1091 -62.67 -11.26 -29.54
C ILE A 1091 -62.85 -12.04 -30.83
N GLU A 1092 -61.99 -11.81 -31.83
CA GLU A 1092 -62.02 -12.53 -33.11
C GLU A 1092 -61.86 -14.03 -32.89
N LEU A 1093 -60.88 -14.45 -32.08
CA LEU A 1093 -60.66 -15.87 -31.75
C LEU A 1093 -61.86 -16.48 -31.00
N THR A 1094 -62.50 -15.75 -30.09
CA THR A 1094 -63.68 -16.24 -29.36
C THR A 1094 -64.87 -16.38 -30.31
N GLN A 1095 -65.06 -15.44 -31.25
CA GLN A 1095 -66.09 -15.50 -32.28
C GLN A 1095 -65.86 -16.67 -33.24
N ASP A 1096 -64.62 -16.89 -33.68
CA ASP A 1096 -64.24 -18.02 -34.52
C ASP A 1096 -64.48 -19.36 -33.82
N LYS A 1097 -64.16 -19.46 -32.52
CA LYS A 1097 -64.45 -20.67 -31.72
C LYS A 1097 -65.95 -20.89 -31.51
N ILE A 1098 -66.75 -19.84 -31.33
CA ILE A 1098 -68.22 -19.94 -31.28
C ILE A 1098 -68.77 -20.46 -32.63
N ALA A 1099 -68.24 -19.96 -33.75
CA ALA A 1099 -68.61 -20.40 -35.08
C ALA A 1099 -68.17 -21.85 -35.37
N ALA A 1100 -66.99 -22.26 -34.91
CA ALA A 1100 -66.48 -23.62 -35.09
C ALA A 1100 -67.14 -24.67 -34.19
N SER A 1101 -67.76 -24.28 -33.07
CA SER A 1101 -68.34 -25.18 -32.06
C SER A 1101 -69.86 -25.43 -32.21
N MET A 1102 -70.45 -25.12 -33.37
CA MET A 1102 -71.91 -25.27 -33.60
C MET A 1102 -72.47 -26.69 -33.36
N MET A 1103 -71.61 -27.73 -33.29
CA MET A 1103 -72.03 -29.11 -33.03
C MET A 1103 -71.91 -29.55 -31.55
N GLN A 1104 -71.30 -28.77 -30.66
CA GLN A 1104 -71.19 -29.08 -29.23
C GLN A 1104 -71.79 -27.96 -28.38
N GLN A 1105 -73.05 -28.14 -27.99
CA GLN A 1105 -73.87 -27.10 -27.36
C GLN A 1105 -73.31 -26.58 -26.02
N GLU A 1106 -72.62 -27.42 -25.25
CA GLU A 1106 -72.00 -27.06 -23.98
C GLU A 1106 -70.76 -26.15 -24.15
N LEU A 1107 -69.92 -26.44 -25.13
CA LEU A 1107 -68.75 -25.62 -25.48
C LEU A 1107 -69.20 -24.27 -26.06
N GLN A 1108 -70.24 -24.26 -26.89
CA GLN A 1108 -70.81 -23.04 -27.43
C GLN A 1108 -71.37 -22.13 -26.33
N LEU A 1109 -72.08 -22.67 -25.33
CA LEU A 1109 -72.56 -21.92 -24.17
C LEU A 1109 -71.42 -21.33 -23.34
N LEU A 1110 -70.33 -22.09 -23.14
CA LEU A 1110 -69.15 -21.63 -22.42
C LEU A 1110 -68.45 -20.47 -23.14
N TYR A 1111 -68.20 -20.59 -24.44
CA TYR A 1111 -67.57 -19.52 -25.22
C TYR A 1111 -68.46 -18.28 -25.31
N THR A 1112 -69.79 -18.46 -25.38
CA THR A 1112 -70.75 -17.34 -25.35
C THR A 1112 -70.72 -16.63 -23.98
N GLN A 1113 -70.59 -17.38 -22.89
CA GLN A 1113 -70.45 -16.83 -21.54
C GLN A 1113 -69.11 -16.09 -21.38
N ILE A 1114 -68.02 -16.64 -21.93
CA ILE A 1114 -66.69 -16.00 -21.98
C ILE A 1114 -66.77 -14.68 -22.77
N MET A 1115 -67.40 -14.69 -23.94
CA MET A 1115 -67.60 -13.50 -24.78
C MET A 1115 -68.39 -12.42 -24.02
N LYS A 1116 -69.43 -12.81 -23.27
CA LYS A 1116 -70.21 -11.90 -22.42
C LYS A 1116 -69.38 -11.31 -21.27
N GLU A 1117 -68.53 -12.11 -20.62
CA GLU A 1117 -67.63 -11.61 -19.58
C GLU A 1117 -66.57 -10.64 -20.13
N ILE A 1118 -66.02 -10.92 -21.30
CA ILE A 1118 -65.06 -10.04 -21.99
C ILE A 1118 -65.74 -8.70 -22.34
N LEU A 1119 -66.93 -8.74 -22.97
CA LEU A 1119 -67.67 -7.53 -23.36
C LEU A 1119 -68.11 -6.68 -22.16
N ASN A 1120 -68.38 -7.29 -21.00
CA ASN A 1120 -68.67 -6.55 -19.77
C ASN A 1120 -67.42 -5.90 -19.14
N TYR A 1121 -66.24 -6.51 -19.30
CA TYR A 1121 -64.98 -6.03 -18.72
C TYR A 1121 -64.30 -4.93 -19.56
N LEU A 1122 -64.35 -5.03 -20.88
CA LEU A 1122 -63.71 -4.07 -21.80
C LEU A 1122 -64.02 -2.58 -21.51
N PRO A 1123 -65.29 -2.19 -21.22
CA PRO A 1123 -65.64 -0.80 -20.87
C PRO A 1123 -64.94 -0.24 -19.64
N HIS A 1124 -64.49 -1.11 -18.73
CA HIS A 1124 -63.85 -0.72 -17.47
C HIS A 1124 -62.33 -0.57 -17.59
N THR A 1125 -61.74 -0.99 -18.72
CA THR A 1125 -60.27 -1.08 -18.88
C THR A 1125 -59.75 -0.23 -20.04
N LEU A 1126 -60.51 -0.08 -21.13
CA LEU A 1126 -60.07 0.62 -22.33
C LEU A 1126 -60.69 2.01 -22.45
N SER A 1127 -59.92 2.97 -22.98
CA SER A 1127 -60.44 4.30 -23.31
C SER A 1127 -61.46 4.23 -24.45
N MET A 1128 -62.37 5.20 -24.53
CA MET A 1128 -63.36 5.30 -25.63
C MET A 1128 -62.72 5.19 -27.03
N LYS A 1129 -61.54 5.80 -27.24
CA LYS A 1129 -60.81 5.74 -28.53
C LYS A 1129 -60.20 4.37 -28.84
N SER A 1130 -59.91 3.58 -27.81
CA SER A 1130 -59.37 2.21 -27.91
C SER A 1130 -60.49 1.21 -28.15
N LEU A 1131 -61.61 1.36 -27.44
CA LEU A 1131 -62.80 0.51 -27.59
C LEU A 1131 -63.34 0.53 -29.03
N HIS A 1132 -63.32 1.71 -29.68
CA HIS A 1132 -63.64 1.88 -31.11
C HIS A 1132 -62.71 1.14 -32.08
N ARG A 1133 -61.48 0.79 -31.68
CA ARG A 1133 -60.52 0.06 -32.54
C ARG A 1133 -60.62 -1.45 -32.35
N VAL A 1134 -61.08 -1.89 -31.18
CA VAL A 1134 -61.13 -3.30 -30.76
C VAL A 1134 -62.42 -3.98 -31.22
N LEU A 1135 -63.56 -3.29 -31.15
CA LEU A 1135 -64.86 -3.83 -31.57
C LEU A 1135 -65.10 -3.58 -33.06
N SER A 1136 -65.50 -4.62 -33.81
CA SER A 1136 -65.98 -4.49 -35.19
C SER A 1136 -67.29 -3.68 -35.23
N ARG A 1137 -67.44 -2.78 -36.21
CA ARG A 1137 -68.64 -1.93 -36.37
C ARG A 1137 -69.93 -2.70 -36.70
N ASP A 1138 -69.83 -4.00 -36.96
CA ASP A 1138 -70.93 -4.79 -37.48
C ASP A 1138 -71.96 -5.22 -36.42
N ASP A 1139 -71.65 -5.05 -35.13
CA ASP A 1139 -72.56 -5.38 -34.02
C ASP A 1139 -72.96 -4.11 -33.24
N MET A 1140 -73.80 -3.28 -33.87
CA MET A 1140 -74.19 -1.95 -33.38
C MET A 1140 -74.83 -1.97 -31.98
N ALA A 1141 -75.53 -3.05 -31.62
CA ALA A 1141 -76.24 -3.16 -30.33
C ALA A 1141 -75.28 -3.42 -29.15
N THR A 1142 -74.28 -4.29 -29.32
CA THR A 1142 -73.25 -4.53 -28.30
C THR A 1142 -72.30 -3.34 -28.17
N PHE A 1143 -71.99 -2.69 -29.29
CA PHE A 1143 -71.20 -1.45 -29.32
C PHE A 1143 -71.88 -0.31 -28.55
N GLN A 1144 -73.19 -0.10 -28.74
CA GLN A 1144 -73.95 0.93 -28.04
C GLN A 1144 -74.02 0.66 -26.54
N ARG A 1145 -74.25 -0.59 -26.14
CA ARG A 1145 -74.25 -1.00 -24.72
C ARG A 1145 -72.90 -0.75 -24.04
N CYS A 1146 -71.80 -1.08 -24.70
CA CYS A 1146 -70.46 -0.82 -24.18
C CYS A 1146 -70.17 0.70 -24.08
N THR A 1147 -70.67 1.49 -25.03
CA THR A 1147 -70.54 2.96 -25.03
C THR A 1147 -71.30 3.60 -23.87
N GLU A 1148 -72.53 3.15 -23.61
CA GLU A 1148 -73.32 3.60 -22.45
C GLU A 1148 -72.62 3.24 -21.13
N MET A 1149 -72.06 2.03 -21.02
CA MET A 1149 -71.28 1.63 -19.85
C MET A 1149 -70.01 2.48 -19.68
N CYS A 1150 -69.27 2.78 -20.75
CA CYS A 1150 -68.10 3.68 -20.69
C CYS A 1150 -68.47 5.09 -20.22
N ASN A 1151 -69.60 5.63 -20.70
CA ASN A 1151 -70.09 6.94 -20.27
C ASN A 1151 -70.49 6.95 -18.79
N GLN A 1152 -71.12 5.88 -18.30
CA GLN A 1152 -71.44 5.71 -16.89
C GLN A 1152 -70.19 5.59 -16.01
N ILE A 1153 -69.16 4.87 -16.48
CA ILE A 1153 -67.88 4.72 -15.77
C ILE A 1153 -67.12 6.05 -15.75
N MET A 1154 -67.04 6.77 -16.88
CA MET A 1154 -66.46 8.12 -16.96
C MET A 1154 -67.14 9.09 -16.00
N HIS A 1155 -68.47 9.03 -15.89
CA HIS A 1155 -69.22 9.84 -14.93
C HIS A 1155 -68.91 9.42 -13.49
N ALA A 1156 -68.81 8.12 -13.20
CA ALA A 1156 -68.47 7.60 -11.87
C ALA A 1156 -67.03 7.99 -11.45
N ASP A 1157 -66.05 7.92 -12.35
CA ASP A 1157 -64.67 8.35 -12.10
C ASP A 1157 -64.57 9.86 -11.95
N HIS A 1158 -65.32 10.65 -12.73
CA HIS A 1158 -65.41 12.09 -12.54
C HIS A 1158 -65.96 12.43 -11.16
N VAL A 1159 -67.04 11.77 -10.73
CA VAL A 1159 -67.61 11.92 -9.37
C VAL A 1159 -66.62 11.48 -8.30
N LYS A 1160 -65.92 10.35 -8.48
CA LYS A 1160 -64.89 9.86 -7.55
C LYS A 1160 -63.73 10.83 -7.43
N SER A 1161 -63.25 11.38 -8.54
CA SER A 1161 -62.18 12.38 -8.55
C SER A 1161 -62.63 13.67 -7.87
N LEU A 1162 -63.88 14.10 -8.09
CA LEU A 1162 -64.49 15.23 -7.40
C LEU A 1162 -64.57 14.97 -5.88
N ILE A 1163 -64.97 13.77 -5.45
CA ILE A 1163 -65.02 13.35 -4.04
C ILE A 1163 -63.60 13.29 -3.43
N MET A 1164 -62.61 12.78 -4.16
CA MET A 1164 -61.22 12.75 -3.69
C MET A 1164 -60.65 14.16 -3.57
N GLU A 1165 -60.86 15.03 -4.55
CA GLU A 1165 -60.38 16.41 -4.56
C GLU A 1165 -61.07 17.26 -3.48
N THR A 1166 -62.39 17.11 -3.31
CA THR A 1166 -63.13 17.73 -2.20
C THR A 1166 -62.72 17.14 -0.84
N GLY A 1167 -62.44 15.85 -0.74
CA GLY A 1167 -61.93 15.20 0.47
C GLY A 1167 -60.51 15.66 0.83
N GLN A 1168 -59.63 15.85 -0.17
CA GLN A 1168 -58.29 16.41 0.00
C GLN A 1168 -58.37 17.89 0.42
N GLN A 1169 -59.27 18.66 -0.19
CA GLN A 1169 -59.56 20.04 0.23
C GLN A 1169 -60.10 20.08 1.67
N LEU A 1170 -60.99 19.16 2.05
CA LEU A 1170 -61.52 19.04 3.42
C LEU A 1170 -60.41 18.69 4.43
N LEU A 1171 -59.53 17.74 4.09
CA LEU A 1171 -58.36 17.37 4.89
C LEU A 1171 -57.37 18.53 5.04
N THR A 1172 -57.16 19.34 4.00
CA THR A 1172 -56.29 20.54 4.09
C THR A 1172 -56.91 21.69 4.89
N THR A 1173 -58.24 21.80 4.94
CA THR A 1173 -58.95 22.81 5.75
C THR A 1173 -59.14 22.38 7.20
N LEU A 1174 -59.11 21.08 7.51
CA LEU A 1174 -59.29 20.52 8.86
C LEU A 1174 -58.03 20.48 9.74
N LYS A 1175 -56.87 21.00 9.31
CA LYS A 1175 -55.57 21.04 10.03
C LYS A 1175 -55.55 20.24 11.36
N LEU A 1176 -55.38 18.93 11.21
CA LEU A 1176 -54.82 18.02 12.23
C LEU A 1176 -53.40 17.67 11.82
#